data_AF-A0A9E4BT27-F1
#
_entry.id   AF-A0A9E4BT27-F1
#
_cell.length_a   1.000
_cell.length_b   1.000
_cell.length_c   1.000
_cell.angle_alpha   90.00
_cell.angle_beta   90.00
_cell.angle_gamma   90.00
#
_symmetry.space_group_name_H-M   'P 1'
#
loop_
_entity.id
_entity.type
_entity.pdbx_description
1 polymer ?
#
loop_
_entity_poly.entity_id
_entity_poly.type
_entity_poly.pdbx_seq_one_letter_code
_entity_poly.pdbx_strand_id
1 'polypeptide(L)'
;MNWPTRVFIVSCLMGGVQAGAGTPPDLSPVPRETEVELFNRAAAMFRPDLLPADSPHFHERAVCGTPLIMALATRWPGLSENTRQAFAHVFERPAMTDSMVSSGGRFRVHYDTRGRHAVSPADVDRNRVPDYVEEVAATFDAVWALQVRNLGYRDPLDDGDGLFDVYIQQLGTSGVYGQTWPNVLGVPVTSAYLTVDNDYTDRIYATRGLDGLHVTVAHEFFHAVQFAYNARGLTWWHEATATWMEDVAYDDVNDYFQYTRFVLDSPTVSLDWQPSLQDGHQYGACIYAHYLDQVFGRRTIRETWEGLGERNTSSYDIEILNPAVPAGGFSGTLPGYVAWNYFTGTRSREGFYEEGMFYQPAASVRTVTTASGGQASGSGTVDHLATDYIQVVTRGLRGGLRADFSLAGEGSWQFWAMLIDADGVEMLRPVRPGLEIPNAGQYDNIVFMPISDALDGQDFDYEFTIAAVESVDGQTNPLKLTVGDSRNPVVRLGVHSDRATVRAEGAGGNPVTWTVARAGGNRAISVRGHADLSSFTTVADSIEIMAVGNGTTVVQVSAKGAGTTSSFAWAVFGRSLTGNLPPVVAAISDTTIGEGQPLSLLINAEDEDGDELAFSAANLPAGATLVENRLTWTPRFDQGDRTYEIQFLVSDGINEVRIGVNVRVTNVDRPPEIRETDPARRVVFGVSGETIRFSVTAQDPDGDELSFAWSINDVSVDETGPSLLVAIPATGTDDVVAVVVSAGQKSVERNWTIGKTLKGDFNNDGAVNFADFIAFAGAFGTVSPIHDLDGTGLVDFQDFLIFAVHFGLP
;
A
#
# COMPACT_ATOMS: atom_id res chain seq x y z
N MET A 1 -29.59 -32.65 -37.93
CA MET A 1 -29.05 -32.88 -39.29
C MET A 1 -27.69 -33.55 -39.14
N ASN A 2 -27.43 -34.60 -39.92
CA ASN A 2 -26.24 -35.44 -39.82
C ASN A 2 -25.01 -34.70 -40.40
N TRP A 3 -23.95 -34.58 -39.63
CA TRP A 3 -22.65 -34.03 -40.05
C TRP A 3 -21.86 -35.07 -40.89
N PRO A 4 -21.14 -34.69 -41.96
CA PRO A 4 -20.33 -35.62 -42.72
C PRO A 4 -18.97 -35.83 -42.03
N THR A 5 -18.66 -37.09 -41.74
CA THR A 5 -17.41 -37.56 -41.15
C THR A 5 -16.28 -37.55 -42.20
N ARG A 6 -15.28 -36.68 -42.05
CA ARG A 6 -13.90 -36.92 -42.54
C ARG A 6 -12.90 -36.28 -41.57
N VAL A 7 -12.49 -37.06 -40.57
CA VAL A 7 -11.38 -36.73 -39.66
C VAL A 7 -10.09 -37.24 -40.33
N PHE A 8 -9.14 -36.33 -40.58
CA PHE A 8 -7.75 -36.70 -40.86
C PHE A 8 -7.06 -36.90 -39.50
N ILE A 9 -6.62 -38.13 -39.23
CA ILE A 9 -5.75 -38.44 -38.09
C ILE A 9 -4.35 -37.96 -38.44
N VAL A 10 -3.92 -36.86 -37.84
CA VAL A 10 -2.49 -36.51 -37.75
C VAL A 10 -2.09 -36.69 -36.29
N SER A 11 -1.37 -37.77 -36.02
CA SER A 11 -0.66 -37.97 -34.76
C SER A 11 0.59 -37.11 -34.79
N CYS A 12 0.61 -36.02 -34.01
CA CYS A 12 1.81 -35.28 -33.68
C CYS A 12 2.02 -35.34 -32.17
N LEU A 13 3.09 -36.04 -31.77
CA LEU A 13 3.68 -35.99 -30.44
C LEU A 13 4.43 -34.66 -30.29
N MET A 14 3.93 -33.71 -29.50
CA MET A 14 4.69 -32.61 -28.88
C MET A 14 4.04 -32.20 -27.54
N GLY A 15 4.85 -31.68 -26.61
CA GLY A 15 4.55 -31.50 -25.19
C GLY A 15 3.24 -30.75 -24.93
N GLY A 16 2.25 -31.48 -24.41
CA GLY A 16 0.88 -31.00 -24.27
C GLY A 16 0.63 -30.22 -22.98
N VAL A 17 -0.27 -29.25 -23.11
CA VAL A 17 -1.05 -28.65 -22.02
C VAL A 17 -1.49 -29.74 -21.04
N GLN A 18 -1.08 -29.62 -19.78
CA GLN A 18 -1.47 -30.58 -18.75
C GLN A 18 -2.87 -30.23 -18.24
N ALA A 19 -3.85 -31.09 -18.51
CA ALA A 19 -5.06 -31.11 -17.72
C ALA A 19 -4.67 -31.42 -16.27
N GLY A 20 -4.97 -30.51 -15.34
CA GLY A 20 -4.54 -30.63 -13.95
C GLY A 20 -5.00 -31.95 -13.32
N ALA A 21 -4.10 -32.59 -12.55
CA ALA A 21 -4.36 -33.84 -11.81
C ALA A 21 -5.16 -33.65 -10.51
N GLY A 22 -5.73 -32.45 -10.27
CA GLY A 22 -6.69 -32.22 -9.20
C GLY A 22 -8.09 -32.59 -9.66
N THR A 23 -8.79 -33.42 -8.91
CA THR A 23 -10.18 -33.79 -9.20
C THR A 23 -11.02 -32.51 -9.42
N PRO A 24 -11.52 -32.24 -10.63
CA PRO A 24 -12.40 -31.09 -10.85
C PRO A 24 -13.64 -31.28 -9.98
N PRO A 25 -14.08 -30.27 -9.22
CA PRO A 25 -15.25 -30.42 -8.36
C PRO A 25 -16.55 -30.64 -9.14
N ASP A 26 -16.55 -30.49 -10.47
CA ASP A 26 -17.68 -30.86 -11.31
C ASP A 26 -17.23 -31.42 -12.68
N LEU A 27 -17.43 -32.72 -12.88
CA LEU A 27 -17.29 -33.41 -14.18
C LEU A 27 -18.63 -33.46 -14.94
N SER A 28 -19.63 -32.70 -14.50
CA SER A 28 -20.92 -32.66 -15.18
C SER A 28 -20.74 -32.14 -16.61
N PRO A 29 -21.33 -32.81 -17.62
CA PRO A 29 -21.33 -32.32 -18.98
C PRO A 29 -21.91 -30.90 -19.04
N VAL A 30 -21.27 -30.02 -19.79
CA VAL A 30 -21.84 -28.69 -20.07
C VAL A 30 -23.17 -28.88 -20.80
N PRO A 31 -24.25 -28.16 -20.41
CA PRO A 31 -25.50 -28.22 -21.15
C PRO A 31 -25.28 -27.92 -22.63
N ARG A 32 -25.89 -28.73 -23.51
CA ARG A 32 -25.63 -28.69 -24.95
C ARG A 32 -25.82 -27.29 -25.56
N GLU A 33 -26.84 -26.57 -25.14
CA GLU A 33 -27.12 -25.21 -25.64
C GLU A 33 -26.00 -24.24 -25.25
N THR A 34 -25.56 -24.29 -23.99
CA THR A 34 -24.40 -23.52 -23.49
C THR A 34 -23.12 -23.88 -24.23
N GLU A 35 -22.86 -25.17 -24.50
CA GLU A 35 -21.68 -25.59 -25.25
C GLU A 35 -21.72 -25.11 -26.70
N VAL A 36 -22.87 -25.15 -27.37
CA VAL A 36 -23.02 -24.69 -28.76
C VAL A 36 -22.78 -23.18 -28.85
N GLU A 37 -23.34 -22.40 -27.93
CA GLU A 37 -23.12 -20.96 -27.88
C GLU A 37 -21.64 -20.62 -27.63
N LEU A 38 -21.02 -21.28 -26.66
CA LEU A 38 -19.60 -21.13 -26.38
C LEU A 38 -18.72 -21.52 -27.58
N PHE A 39 -19.06 -22.63 -28.25
CA PHE A 39 -18.38 -23.07 -29.47
C PHE A 39 -18.46 -22.01 -30.57
N ASN A 40 -19.64 -21.44 -30.81
CA ASN A 40 -19.83 -20.46 -31.88
C ASN A 40 -19.05 -19.16 -31.61
N ARG A 41 -19.07 -18.67 -30.37
CA ARG A 41 -18.30 -17.48 -29.95
C ARG A 41 -16.80 -17.73 -30.06
N ALA A 42 -16.33 -18.88 -29.58
CA ALA A 42 -14.93 -19.31 -29.71
C ALA A 42 -14.50 -19.46 -31.18
N ALA A 43 -15.35 -20.03 -32.02
CA ALA A 43 -15.09 -20.18 -33.43
C ALA A 43 -15.00 -18.81 -34.11
N ALA A 44 -15.88 -17.86 -33.80
CA ALA A 44 -15.82 -16.52 -34.36
C ALA A 44 -14.48 -15.83 -34.12
N MET A 45 -13.92 -15.96 -32.91
CA MET A 45 -12.66 -15.32 -32.55
C MET A 45 -11.43 -16.09 -33.08
N PHE A 46 -11.36 -17.40 -32.86
CA PHE A 46 -10.12 -18.16 -33.07
C PHE A 46 -10.11 -19.01 -34.34
N ARG A 47 -11.29 -19.42 -34.82
CA ARG A 47 -11.46 -20.38 -35.91
C ARG A 47 -12.64 -20.01 -36.81
N PRO A 48 -12.66 -18.80 -37.41
CA PRO A 48 -13.81 -18.32 -38.18
C PRO A 48 -14.09 -19.19 -39.40
N ASP A 49 -13.12 -20.02 -39.83
CA ASP A 49 -13.27 -21.05 -40.86
C ASP A 49 -14.29 -22.15 -40.49
N LEU A 50 -14.60 -22.33 -39.20
CA LEU A 50 -15.58 -23.28 -38.71
C LEU A 50 -17.03 -22.74 -38.75
N LEU A 51 -17.20 -21.43 -38.98
CA LEU A 51 -18.52 -20.80 -39.04
C LEU A 51 -19.02 -20.62 -40.47
N PRO A 52 -20.34 -20.73 -40.71
CA PRO A 52 -20.95 -20.23 -41.94
C PRO A 52 -20.69 -18.72 -42.12
N ALA A 53 -20.55 -18.28 -43.36
CA ALA A 53 -20.26 -16.87 -43.69
C ALA A 53 -21.36 -15.88 -43.25
N ASP A 54 -22.58 -16.37 -43.00
CA ASP A 54 -23.74 -15.62 -42.53
C ASP A 54 -24.02 -15.82 -41.02
N SER A 55 -23.09 -16.43 -40.28
CA SER A 55 -23.21 -16.62 -38.83
C SER A 55 -23.32 -15.26 -38.10
N PRO A 56 -24.29 -15.07 -37.19
CA PRO A 56 -24.41 -13.84 -36.42
C PRO A 56 -23.18 -13.57 -35.54
N HIS A 57 -22.42 -14.61 -35.19
CA HIS A 57 -21.21 -14.49 -34.37
C HIS A 57 -19.98 -14.02 -35.18
N PHE A 58 -20.01 -14.03 -36.51
CA PHE A 58 -18.83 -13.71 -37.33
C PHE A 58 -18.30 -12.27 -37.13
N HIS A 59 -19.10 -11.40 -36.50
CA HIS A 59 -18.78 -10.00 -36.28
C HIS A 59 -18.62 -9.64 -34.78
N GLU A 60 -18.58 -10.62 -33.87
CA GLU A 60 -18.32 -10.31 -32.46
C GLU A 60 -16.91 -9.74 -32.29
N ARG A 61 -16.82 -8.50 -31.81
CA ARG A 61 -15.57 -7.86 -31.36
C ARG A 61 -15.62 -7.73 -29.85
N ALA A 62 -14.47 -7.78 -29.20
CA ALA A 62 -14.35 -7.60 -27.77
C ALA A 62 -13.18 -6.65 -27.49
N VAL A 63 -13.21 -5.90 -26.40
CA VAL A 63 -12.03 -5.13 -25.98
C VAL A 63 -10.98 -6.13 -25.47
N CYS A 64 -11.37 -6.97 -24.51
CA CYS A 64 -10.57 -8.04 -23.95
C CYS A 64 -11.01 -9.42 -24.48
N GLY A 65 -10.06 -10.24 -24.95
CA GLY A 65 -10.34 -11.63 -25.37
C GLY A 65 -10.40 -12.64 -24.22
N THR A 66 -9.87 -12.25 -23.05
CA THR A 66 -9.72 -13.09 -21.85
C THR A 66 -11.01 -13.73 -21.35
N PRO A 67 -12.18 -13.04 -21.31
CA PRO A 67 -13.45 -13.64 -20.94
C PRO A 67 -13.80 -14.92 -21.70
N LEU A 68 -13.59 -14.93 -23.02
CA LEU A 68 -13.92 -16.06 -23.87
C LEU A 68 -12.95 -17.21 -23.68
N ILE A 69 -11.66 -16.89 -23.55
CA ILE A 69 -10.58 -17.84 -23.25
C ILE A 69 -10.89 -18.54 -21.93
N MET A 70 -11.24 -17.79 -20.89
CA MET A 70 -11.59 -18.34 -19.59
C MET A 70 -12.91 -19.09 -19.59
N ALA A 71 -13.91 -18.66 -20.36
CA ALA A 71 -15.16 -19.40 -20.50
C ALA A 71 -14.93 -20.80 -21.08
N LEU A 72 -14.03 -20.94 -22.06
CA LEU A 72 -13.56 -22.23 -22.59
C LEU A 72 -12.72 -23.00 -21.57
N ALA A 73 -11.68 -22.37 -21.01
CA ALA A 73 -10.70 -23.01 -20.15
C ALA A 73 -11.32 -23.60 -18.88
N THR A 74 -12.22 -22.84 -18.23
CA THR A 74 -12.88 -23.27 -16.99
C THR A 74 -13.83 -24.45 -17.20
N ARG A 75 -14.46 -24.53 -18.39
CA ARG A 75 -15.40 -25.60 -18.75
C ARG A 75 -14.72 -26.79 -19.45
N TRP A 76 -13.44 -26.69 -19.77
CA TRP A 76 -12.70 -27.66 -20.60
C TRP A 76 -12.93 -29.14 -20.24
N PRO A 77 -12.93 -29.55 -18.95
CA PRO A 77 -13.18 -30.95 -18.59
C PRO A 77 -14.59 -31.45 -18.95
N GLY A 78 -15.59 -30.56 -18.95
CA GLY A 78 -17.00 -30.87 -19.21
C GLY A 78 -17.46 -30.70 -20.67
N LEU A 79 -16.61 -30.14 -21.55
CA LEU A 79 -16.92 -29.96 -22.97
C LEU A 79 -16.96 -31.31 -23.72
N SER A 80 -17.63 -31.37 -24.87
CA SER A 80 -17.58 -32.53 -25.74
C SER A 80 -16.20 -32.70 -26.38
N GLU A 81 -15.90 -33.93 -26.78
CA GLU A 81 -14.64 -34.26 -27.46
C GLU A 81 -14.47 -33.47 -28.76
N ASN A 82 -15.54 -33.23 -29.51
CA ASN A 82 -15.50 -32.45 -30.75
C ASN A 82 -15.07 -31.00 -30.48
N THR A 83 -15.63 -30.37 -29.44
CA THR A 83 -15.27 -29.01 -29.05
C THR A 83 -13.82 -28.94 -28.59
N ARG A 84 -13.38 -29.88 -27.74
CA ARG A 84 -11.97 -29.93 -27.32
C ARG A 84 -11.02 -30.10 -28.51
N GLN A 85 -11.33 -30.99 -29.45
CA GLN A 85 -10.50 -31.18 -30.66
C GLN A 85 -10.46 -29.94 -31.55
N ALA A 86 -11.56 -29.17 -31.65
CA ALA A 86 -11.60 -27.96 -32.46
C ALA A 86 -10.69 -26.85 -31.92
N PHE A 87 -10.54 -26.77 -30.58
CA PHE A 87 -9.85 -25.66 -29.90
C PHE A 87 -8.58 -26.05 -29.14
N ALA A 88 -8.15 -27.31 -29.10
CA ALA A 88 -6.96 -27.72 -28.35
C ALA A 88 -5.69 -26.93 -28.73
N HIS A 89 -5.50 -26.71 -30.04
CA HIS A 89 -4.36 -25.93 -30.56
C HIS A 89 -4.41 -24.45 -30.16
N VAL A 90 -5.59 -23.91 -29.83
CA VAL A 90 -5.74 -22.51 -29.42
C VAL A 90 -5.10 -22.24 -28.05
N PHE A 91 -4.95 -23.27 -27.20
CA PHE A 91 -4.27 -23.17 -25.91
C PHE A 91 -2.76 -23.46 -25.99
N GLU A 92 -2.21 -23.73 -27.18
CA GLU A 92 -0.77 -23.84 -27.37
C GLU A 92 -0.14 -22.45 -27.39
N ARG A 93 0.98 -22.30 -26.66
CA ARG A 93 1.74 -21.03 -26.63
C ARG A 93 2.20 -20.65 -28.04
N PRO A 94 2.09 -19.37 -28.44
CA PRO A 94 2.57 -18.92 -29.74
C PRO A 94 4.06 -19.20 -29.96
N ALA A 95 4.46 -19.46 -31.19
CA ALA A 95 5.86 -19.59 -31.58
C ALA A 95 6.33 -18.32 -32.30
N MET A 96 7.29 -17.61 -31.71
CA MET A 96 7.92 -16.41 -32.30
C MET A 96 9.38 -16.67 -32.66
N THR A 97 9.95 -15.86 -33.56
CA THR A 97 11.33 -16.04 -34.00
C THR A 97 12.37 -15.60 -32.99
N ASP A 98 12.07 -14.56 -32.21
CA ASP A 98 13.01 -13.92 -31.30
C ASP A 98 12.36 -13.65 -29.93
N SER A 99 13.21 -13.45 -28.91
CA SER A 99 12.75 -13.02 -27.59
C SER A 99 13.82 -12.21 -26.85
N MET A 100 13.37 -11.37 -25.91
CA MET A 100 14.23 -10.68 -24.96
C MET A 100 13.71 -10.86 -23.53
N VAL A 101 14.59 -10.66 -22.54
CA VAL A 101 14.19 -10.58 -21.13
C VAL A 101 14.18 -9.11 -20.72
N SER A 102 13.13 -8.69 -20.02
CA SER A 102 13.00 -7.32 -19.53
C SER A 102 14.15 -6.92 -18.60
N SER A 103 14.40 -5.62 -18.50
CA SER A 103 15.48 -5.09 -17.66
C SER A 103 15.29 -5.42 -16.17
N GLY A 104 14.04 -5.51 -15.71
CA GLY A 104 13.65 -5.95 -14.39
C GLY A 104 13.84 -7.45 -14.15
N GLY A 105 14.12 -8.23 -15.19
CA GLY A 105 14.41 -9.66 -15.11
C GLY A 105 13.18 -10.54 -14.80
N ARG A 106 11.98 -10.04 -15.09
CA ARG A 106 10.71 -10.72 -14.76
C ARG A 106 9.92 -11.18 -15.97
N PHE A 107 10.11 -10.54 -17.12
CA PHE A 107 9.31 -10.80 -18.30
C PHE A 107 10.17 -11.32 -19.44
N ARG A 108 9.66 -12.32 -20.14
CA ARG A 108 10.20 -12.74 -21.44
C ARG A 108 9.25 -12.28 -22.54
N VAL A 109 9.70 -11.36 -23.38
CA VAL A 109 8.92 -10.81 -24.49
C VAL A 109 9.33 -11.51 -25.78
N HIS A 110 8.39 -12.23 -26.40
CA HIS A 110 8.54 -12.96 -27.64
C HIS A 110 7.98 -12.16 -28.80
N TYR A 111 8.71 -12.06 -29.92
CA TYR A 111 8.34 -11.21 -31.04
C TYR A 111 8.87 -11.72 -32.38
N ASP A 112 8.23 -11.26 -33.45
CA ASP A 112 8.68 -11.46 -34.82
C ASP A 112 9.17 -10.13 -35.41
N THR A 113 10.18 -10.19 -36.30
CA THR A 113 10.64 -9.04 -37.10
C THR A 113 10.18 -9.10 -38.55
N ARG A 114 9.46 -10.17 -38.92
CA ARG A 114 8.97 -10.44 -40.28
C ARG A 114 7.64 -11.16 -40.26
N GLY A 115 6.88 -11.05 -41.34
CA GLY A 115 5.58 -11.70 -41.46
C GLY A 115 4.47 -10.88 -40.83
N ARG A 116 3.35 -11.55 -40.52
CA ARG A 116 2.12 -10.87 -40.09
C ARG A 116 2.19 -10.27 -38.68
N HIS A 117 3.05 -10.80 -37.81
CA HIS A 117 3.20 -10.38 -36.41
C HIS A 117 4.39 -9.45 -36.21
N ALA A 118 4.98 -8.96 -37.30
CA ALA A 118 6.20 -8.17 -37.24
C ALA A 118 5.97 -6.85 -36.50
N VAL A 119 6.84 -6.57 -35.52
CA VAL A 119 6.96 -5.22 -34.96
C VAL A 119 7.71 -4.30 -35.93
N SER A 120 7.62 -2.98 -35.71
CA SER A 120 8.46 -2.01 -36.42
C SER A 120 9.95 -2.36 -36.26
N PRO A 121 10.76 -2.38 -37.33
CA PRO A 121 12.19 -2.72 -37.26
C PRO A 121 13.06 -1.54 -36.78
N ALA A 122 12.46 -0.47 -36.24
CA ALA A 122 13.20 0.65 -35.67
C ALA A 122 14.02 0.18 -34.46
N ASP A 123 15.30 0.57 -34.44
CA ASP A 123 16.29 0.23 -33.42
C ASP A 123 17.27 1.43 -33.40
N VAL A 124 16.91 2.44 -32.60
CA VAL A 124 17.60 3.74 -32.59
C VAL A 124 18.96 3.62 -31.91
N ASP A 125 19.05 2.82 -30.84
CA ASP A 125 20.28 2.63 -30.06
C ASP A 125 21.23 1.57 -30.65
N ARG A 126 20.75 0.79 -31.64
CA ARG A 126 21.45 -0.25 -32.40
C ARG A 126 21.83 -1.46 -31.54
N ASN A 127 21.04 -1.78 -30.53
CA ASN A 127 21.26 -2.92 -29.66
C ASN A 127 20.74 -4.25 -30.27
N ARG A 128 20.10 -4.19 -31.45
CA ARG A 128 19.51 -5.31 -32.22
C ARG A 128 18.18 -5.83 -31.69
N VAL A 129 17.59 -5.14 -30.74
CA VAL A 129 16.20 -5.32 -30.30
C VAL A 129 15.40 -4.14 -30.85
N PRO A 130 14.21 -4.35 -31.44
CA PRO A 130 13.42 -3.22 -31.90
C PRO A 130 12.91 -2.36 -30.73
N ASP A 131 12.91 -1.03 -30.90
CA ASP A 131 12.57 -0.05 -29.83
C ASP A 131 11.18 -0.35 -29.23
N TYR A 132 10.22 -0.80 -30.05
CA TYR A 132 8.86 -1.14 -29.59
C TYR A 132 8.85 -2.35 -28.64
N VAL A 133 9.73 -3.34 -28.85
CA VAL A 133 9.83 -4.52 -27.98
C VAL A 133 10.39 -4.11 -26.61
N GLU A 134 11.35 -3.20 -26.60
CA GLU A 134 11.89 -2.63 -25.37
C GLU A 134 10.83 -1.83 -24.61
N GLU A 135 10.03 -1.04 -25.32
CA GLU A 135 8.90 -0.30 -24.72
C GLU A 135 7.85 -1.25 -24.12
N VAL A 136 7.50 -2.34 -24.82
CA VAL A 136 6.63 -3.39 -24.26
C VAL A 136 7.24 -3.96 -22.98
N ALA A 137 8.52 -4.34 -23.01
CA ALA A 137 9.20 -4.90 -21.83
C ALA A 137 9.26 -3.92 -20.64
N ALA A 138 9.54 -2.63 -20.91
CA ALA A 138 9.57 -1.58 -19.91
C ALA A 138 8.19 -1.31 -19.31
N THR A 139 7.14 -1.34 -20.14
CA THR A 139 5.75 -1.20 -19.71
C THR A 139 5.36 -2.32 -18.75
N PHE A 140 5.73 -3.57 -19.06
CA PHE A 140 5.50 -4.71 -18.16
C PHE A 140 6.24 -4.58 -16.83
N ASP A 141 7.52 -4.19 -16.84
CA ASP A 141 8.29 -3.95 -15.61
C ASP A 141 7.62 -2.85 -14.75
N ALA A 142 7.12 -1.78 -15.37
CA ALA A 142 6.45 -0.67 -14.69
C ALA A 142 5.09 -1.07 -14.11
N VAL A 143 4.25 -1.75 -14.89
CA VAL A 143 2.92 -2.22 -14.46
C VAL A 143 3.04 -3.28 -13.37
N TRP A 144 4.01 -4.19 -13.45
CA TRP A 144 4.29 -5.13 -12.36
C TRP A 144 4.70 -4.40 -11.07
N ALA A 145 5.59 -3.40 -11.19
CA ALA A 145 6.02 -2.63 -10.04
C ALA A 145 4.84 -1.87 -9.42
N LEU A 146 3.91 -1.36 -10.22
CA LEU A 146 2.69 -0.75 -9.71
C LEU A 146 1.79 -1.81 -9.03
N GLN A 147 1.34 -2.82 -9.75
CA GLN A 147 0.32 -3.75 -9.26
C GLN A 147 0.83 -4.64 -8.13
N VAL A 148 1.98 -5.28 -8.30
CA VAL A 148 2.48 -6.26 -7.33
C VAL A 148 3.25 -5.56 -6.20
N ARG A 149 4.19 -4.68 -6.53
CA ARG A 149 5.06 -4.07 -5.50
C ARG A 149 4.39 -2.91 -4.78
N ASN A 150 3.80 -1.95 -5.49
CA ASN A 150 3.27 -0.72 -4.87
C ASN A 150 1.85 -0.92 -4.33
N LEU A 151 0.95 -1.54 -5.10
CA LEU A 151 -0.43 -1.80 -4.67
C LEU A 151 -0.54 -3.09 -3.83
N GLY A 152 0.51 -3.93 -3.82
CA GLY A 152 0.62 -5.10 -2.94
C GLY A 152 -0.20 -6.32 -3.36
N TYR A 153 -0.66 -6.38 -4.62
CA TYR A 153 -1.32 -7.59 -5.12
C TYR A 153 -0.34 -8.77 -5.17
N ARG A 154 -0.87 -10.00 -5.17
CA ARG A 154 -0.11 -11.22 -5.34
C ARG A 154 0.56 -11.25 -6.71
N ASP A 155 1.82 -11.65 -6.76
CA ASP A 155 2.53 -11.94 -8.02
C ASP A 155 1.75 -13.01 -8.82
N PRO A 156 1.64 -12.91 -10.16
CA PRO A 156 1.13 -14.02 -10.96
C PRO A 156 1.88 -15.31 -10.65
N LEU A 157 1.17 -16.44 -10.76
CA LEU A 157 1.80 -17.72 -10.48
C LEU A 157 2.88 -18.02 -11.53
N ASP A 158 4.03 -18.51 -11.05
CA ASP A 158 5.12 -18.99 -11.89
C ASP A 158 4.68 -20.23 -12.68
N ASP A 159 5.05 -20.28 -13.96
CA ASP A 159 4.81 -21.42 -14.85
C ASP A 159 6.02 -22.35 -14.98
N GLY A 160 7.12 -22.02 -14.29
CA GLY A 160 8.24 -22.91 -14.00
C GLY A 160 9.59 -22.46 -14.55
N ASP A 161 9.66 -21.39 -15.35
CA ASP A 161 10.93 -20.83 -15.82
C ASP A 161 11.33 -19.53 -15.09
N GLY A 162 10.49 -19.03 -14.17
CA GLY A 162 10.73 -17.83 -13.38
C GLY A 162 10.54 -16.52 -14.14
N LEU A 163 10.04 -16.57 -15.38
CA LEU A 163 9.75 -15.41 -16.22
C LEU A 163 8.30 -15.45 -16.69
N PHE A 164 7.60 -14.34 -16.58
CA PHE A 164 6.27 -14.22 -17.15
C PHE A 164 6.38 -13.99 -18.67
N ASP A 165 5.76 -14.86 -19.47
CA ASP A 165 5.83 -14.77 -20.93
C ASP A 165 4.79 -13.82 -21.53
N VAL A 166 5.29 -12.97 -22.43
CA VAL A 166 4.53 -11.99 -23.21
C VAL A 166 4.78 -12.25 -24.69
N TYR A 167 3.73 -12.35 -25.49
CA TYR A 167 3.82 -12.55 -26.94
C TYR A 167 3.31 -11.31 -27.67
N ILE A 168 4.11 -10.79 -28.61
CA ILE A 168 3.68 -9.70 -29.48
C ILE A 168 3.10 -10.28 -30.77
N GLN A 169 1.81 -10.03 -31.02
CA GLN A 169 1.09 -10.50 -32.21
C GLN A 169 0.31 -9.38 -32.86
N GLN A 170 -0.25 -9.64 -34.02
CA GLN A 170 -1.15 -8.69 -34.71
C GLN A 170 -2.58 -9.12 -34.37
N LEU A 171 -3.20 -8.37 -33.45
CA LEU A 171 -4.49 -8.62 -32.82
C LEU A 171 -5.62 -7.78 -33.43
N GLY A 172 -5.30 -6.69 -34.11
CA GLY A 172 -6.24 -5.85 -34.86
C GLY A 172 -7.18 -6.64 -35.76
N THR A 173 -6.66 -7.68 -36.42
CA THR A 173 -7.46 -8.60 -37.27
C THR A 173 -8.34 -9.58 -36.50
N SER A 174 -7.98 -9.88 -35.24
CA SER A 174 -8.74 -10.73 -34.32
C SER A 174 -9.84 -9.97 -33.58
N GLY A 175 -9.85 -8.64 -33.67
CA GLY A 175 -10.89 -7.79 -33.09
C GLY A 175 -10.82 -7.66 -31.57
N VAL A 176 -9.62 -7.75 -30.99
CA VAL A 176 -9.32 -7.62 -29.55
C VAL A 176 -8.07 -6.75 -29.30
N TYR A 177 -7.95 -6.21 -28.10
CA TYR A 177 -6.83 -5.35 -27.68
C TYR A 177 -5.72 -6.17 -27.05
N GLY A 178 -6.12 -7.11 -26.19
CA GLY A 178 -5.21 -8.01 -25.49
C GLY A 178 -5.89 -9.34 -25.17
N GLN A 179 -5.07 -10.30 -24.76
CA GLN A 179 -5.50 -11.63 -24.36
C GLN A 179 -4.60 -12.23 -23.29
N THR A 180 -5.19 -12.63 -22.17
CA THR A 180 -4.53 -13.37 -21.10
C THR A 180 -4.96 -14.83 -21.12
N TRP A 181 -3.98 -15.73 -21.11
CA TRP A 181 -4.16 -17.17 -21.30
C TRP A 181 -3.78 -17.95 -20.05
N PRO A 182 -4.63 -18.89 -19.59
CA PRO A 182 -4.28 -19.77 -18.49
C PRO A 182 -3.34 -20.90 -18.96
N ASN A 183 -2.32 -21.21 -18.17
CA ASN A 183 -1.44 -22.36 -18.43
C ASN A 183 -2.09 -23.70 -18.04
N VAL A 184 -2.99 -23.70 -17.06
CA VAL A 184 -3.68 -24.90 -16.59
C VAL A 184 -5.19 -24.72 -16.75
N LEU A 185 -5.82 -25.64 -17.48
CA LEU A 185 -7.24 -25.56 -17.79
C LEU A 185 -8.08 -26.21 -16.69
N GLY A 186 -9.27 -25.64 -16.44
CA GLY A 186 -10.24 -26.22 -15.54
C GLY A 186 -9.86 -26.15 -14.06
N VAL A 187 -8.93 -25.29 -13.64
CA VAL A 187 -8.54 -25.07 -12.23
C VAL A 187 -8.99 -23.69 -11.73
N PRO A 188 -9.21 -23.51 -10.41
CA PRO A 188 -9.66 -22.23 -9.85
C PRO A 188 -8.55 -21.17 -9.77
N VAL A 189 -7.28 -21.57 -9.82
CA VAL A 189 -6.12 -20.66 -9.78
C VAL A 189 -5.10 -21.21 -10.76
N THR A 190 -4.48 -20.36 -11.57
CA THR A 190 -3.55 -20.80 -12.63
C THR A 190 -2.49 -19.74 -12.89
N SER A 191 -1.29 -20.18 -13.27
CA SER A 191 -0.33 -19.30 -13.95
C SER A 191 -0.87 -18.91 -15.33
N ALA A 192 -0.29 -17.87 -15.90
CA ALA A 192 -0.74 -17.31 -17.16
C ALA A 192 0.43 -16.89 -18.06
N TYR A 193 0.10 -16.60 -19.31
CA TYR A 193 0.89 -15.80 -20.24
C TYR A 193 -0.07 -14.85 -20.96
N LEU A 194 0.46 -13.87 -21.67
CA LEU A 194 -0.40 -12.90 -22.37
C LEU A 194 0.08 -12.58 -23.77
N THR A 195 -0.82 -12.00 -24.55
CA THR A 195 -0.57 -11.50 -25.90
C THR A 195 -0.97 -10.02 -26.00
N VAL A 196 -0.09 -9.20 -26.58
CA VAL A 196 -0.32 -7.77 -26.89
C VAL A 196 -0.18 -7.52 -28.39
N ASP A 197 -0.75 -6.40 -28.86
CA ASP A 197 -0.68 -6.02 -30.27
C ASP A 197 0.72 -5.52 -30.69
N ASN A 198 1.05 -5.68 -31.97
CA ASN A 198 2.36 -5.37 -32.52
C ASN A 198 2.58 -3.88 -32.80
N ASP A 199 1.53 -3.06 -32.79
CA ASP A 199 1.66 -1.60 -32.95
C ASP A 199 0.50 -0.74 -32.40
N TYR A 200 -0.65 -1.31 -32.05
CA TYR A 200 -1.87 -0.63 -31.61
C TYR A 200 -2.34 0.49 -32.56
N THR A 201 -2.14 0.33 -33.87
CA THR A 201 -2.51 1.36 -34.87
C THR A 201 -3.82 1.07 -35.61
N ASP A 202 -4.33 -0.16 -35.54
CA ASP A 202 -5.57 -0.56 -36.20
C ASP A 202 -6.80 0.23 -35.75
N ARG A 203 -7.82 0.25 -36.61
CA ARG A 203 -9.04 1.05 -36.37
C ARG A 203 -9.92 0.53 -35.24
N ILE A 204 -9.71 -0.70 -34.78
CA ILE A 204 -10.47 -1.27 -33.66
C ILE A 204 -10.13 -0.59 -32.34
N TYR A 205 -8.92 -0.01 -32.26
CA TYR A 205 -8.40 0.67 -31.09
C TYR A 205 -8.98 2.08 -30.97
N ALA A 206 -9.60 2.36 -29.83
CA ALA A 206 -10.09 3.66 -29.41
C ALA A 206 -8.90 4.55 -29.06
N THR A 207 -8.09 4.12 -28.10
CA THR A 207 -6.76 4.64 -27.80
C THR A 207 -5.70 3.87 -28.58
N ARG A 208 -4.76 4.59 -29.23
CA ARG A 208 -3.83 4.03 -30.22
C ARG A 208 -2.37 4.29 -29.87
N GLY A 209 -1.48 3.51 -30.46
CA GLY A 209 -0.03 3.65 -30.27
C GLY A 209 0.38 3.29 -28.84
N LEU A 210 1.29 4.05 -28.26
CA LEU A 210 1.85 3.73 -26.94
C LEU A 210 0.81 3.80 -25.82
N ASP A 211 -0.08 4.80 -25.83
CA ASP A 211 -1.16 4.88 -24.84
C ASP A 211 -2.05 3.62 -24.89
N GLY A 212 -2.31 3.10 -26.11
CA GLY A 212 -3.06 1.87 -26.30
C GLY A 212 -2.34 0.63 -25.78
N LEU A 213 -1.02 0.56 -25.96
CA LEU A 213 -0.17 -0.46 -25.35
C LEU A 213 -0.22 -0.37 -23.82
N HIS A 214 -0.02 0.82 -23.28
CA HIS A 214 0.08 1.09 -21.84
C HIS A 214 -1.18 0.64 -21.08
N VAL A 215 -2.37 1.11 -21.50
CA VAL A 215 -3.63 0.71 -20.86
C VAL A 215 -3.91 -0.78 -21.05
N THR A 216 -3.65 -1.34 -22.24
CA THR A 216 -3.88 -2.77 -22.47
C THR A 216 -2.97 -3.65 -21.61
N VAL A 217 -1.71 -3.26 -21.42
CA VAL A 217 -0.79 -3.98 -20.53
C VAL A 217 -1.26 -3.90 -19.08
N ALA A 218 -1.72 -2.74 -18.61
CA ALA A 218 -2.31 -2.60 -17.27
C ALA A 218 -3.51 -3.54 -17.08
N HIS A 219 -4.41 -3.60 -18.06
CA HIS A 219 -5.59 -4.45 -18.06
C HIS A 219 -5.24 -5.94 -18.05
N GLU A 220 -4.50 -6.41 -19.06
CA GLU A 220 -4.23 -7.83 -19.26
C GLU A 220 -3.29 -8.40 -18.20
N PHE A 221 -2.28 -7.63 -17.77
CA PHE A 221 -1.43 -8.07 -16.68
C PHE A 221 -2.23 -8.22 -15.38
N PHE A 222 -3.24 -7.37 -15.16
CA PHE A 222 -4.09 -7.50 -13.99
C PHE A 222 -4.95 -8.77 -14.04
N HIS A 223 -5.36 -9.28 -15.20
CA HIS A 223 -5.97 -10.61 -15.30
C HIS A 223 -5.02 -11.72 -14.83
N ALA A 224 -3.73 -11.65 -15.18
CA ALA A 224 -2.76 -12.62 -14.71
C ALA A 224 -2.62 -12.59 -13.17
N VAL A 225 -2.67 -11.40 -12.57
CA VAL A 225 -2.74 -11.21 -11.12
C VAL A 225 -4.03 -11.79 -10.54
N GLN A 226 -5.19 -11.48 -11.14
CA GLN A 226 -6.50 -11.98 -10.71
C GLN A 226 -6.54 -13.52 -10.74
N PHE A 227 -5.97 -14.16 -11.77
CA PHE A 227 -5.92 -15.63 -11.88
C PHE A 227 -5.09 -16.30 -10.78
N ALA A 228 -4.21 -15.56 -10.10
CA ALA A 228 -3.49 -16.02 -8.92
C ALA A 228 -4.35 -15.98 -7.64
N TYR A 229 -5.50 -15.28 -7.65
CA TYR A 229 -6.52 -15.31 -6.61
C TYR A 229 -7.65 -16.27 -6.98
N ASN A 230 -8.27 -16.05 -8.13
CA ASN A 230 -9.35 -16.86 -8.68
C ASN A 230 -9.49 -16.60 -10.18
N ALA A 231 -9.44 -17.66 -10.98
CA ALA A 231 -9.57 -17.66 -12.43
C ALA A 231 -10.97 -18.11 -12.92
N ARG A 232 -11.93 -18.35 -12.00
CA ARG A 232 -13.28 -18.86 -12.30
C ARG A 232 -14.37 -17.86 -11.93
N GLY A 233 -15.38 -17.77 -12.79
CA GLY A 233 -16.62 -17.01 -12.53
C GLY A 233 -16.40 -15.50 -12.46
N LEU A 234 -17.43 -14.75 -12.07
CA LEU A 234 -17.40 -13.29 -11.86
C LEU A 234 -16.68 -12.51 -12.98
N THR A 235 -16.91 -12.88 -14.24
CA THR A 235 -16.22 -12.25 -15.37
C THR A 235 -16.43 -10.73 -15.37
N TRP A 236 -17.62 -10.25 -15.05
CA TRP A 236 -17.87 -8.82 -14.89
C TRP A 236 -16.91 -8.14 -13.89
N TRP A 237 -16.56 -8.77 -12.78
CA TRP A 237 -15.67 -8.19 -11.76
C TRP A 237 -14.20 -8.22 -12.19
N HIS A 238 -13.80 -9.27 -12.91
CA HIS A 238 -12.48 -9.33 -13.54
C HIS A 238 -12.30 -8.14 -14.49
N GLU A 239 -13.26 -7.96 -15.41
CA GLU A 239 -13.24 -6.89 -16.41
C GLU A 239 -13.38 -5.49 -15.78
N ALA A 240 -14.31 -5.32 -14.84
CA ALA A 240 -14.53 -4.04 -14.17
C ALA A 240 -13.28 -3.56 -13.41
N THR A 241 -12.61 -4.45 -12.69
CA THR A 241 -11.39 -4.09 -11.95
C THR A 241 -10.13 -4.05 -12.83
N ALA A 242 -10.08 -4.78 -13.94
CA ALA A 242 -9.01 -4.63 -14.93
C ALA A 242 -9.14 -3.29 -15.68
N THR A 243 -10.35 -2.89 -16.04
CA THR A 243 -10.63 -1.57 -16.64
C THR A 243 -10.32 -0.44 -15.67
N TRP A 244 -10.68 -0.57 -14.38
CA TRP A 244 -10.27 0.39 -13.35
C TRP A 244 -8.74 0.46 -13.18
N MET A 245 -8.04 -0.66 -13.35
CA MET A 245 -6.57 -0.70 -13.24
C MET A 245 -5.87 0.05 -14.39
N GLU A 246 -6.52 0.18 -15.56
CA GLU A 246 -6.02 1.03 -16.65
C GLU A 246 -5.82 2.46 -16.18
N ASP A 247 -6.85 3.01 -15.52
CA ASP A 247 -6.87 4.37 -14.99
C ASP A 247 -5.89 4.55 -13.83
N VAL A 248 -5.84 3.59 -12.90
CA VAL A 248 -4.85 3.62 -11.81
C VAL A 248 -3.41 3.63 -12.32
N ALA A 249 -3.15 2.97 -13.45
CA ALA A 249 -1.82 2.92 -14.05
C ALA A 249 -1.51 4.14 -14.93
N TYR A 250 -2.51 4.68 -15.63
CA TYR A 250 -2.39 5.72 -16.63
C TYR A 250 -3.59 6.70 -16.59
N ASP A 251 -3.68 7.44 -15.48
CA ASP A 251 -4.73 8.40 -15.12
C ASP A 251 -5.03 9.46 -16.20
N ASP A 252 -4.03 9.83 -17.01
CA ASP A 252 -4.19 10.83 -18.07
C ASP A 252 -4.74 10.30 -19.40
N VAL A 253 -4.82 8.97 -19.57
CA VAL A 253 -5.30 8.35 -20.81
C VAL A 253 -6.81 8.26 -20.85
N ASN A 254 -7.44 7.94 -19.71
CA ASN A 254 -8.90 7.99 -19.55
C ASN A 254 -9.71 7.17 -20.59
N ASP A 255 -9.16 6.02 -21.04
CA ASP A 255 -9.79 5.18 -22.08
C ASP A 255 -11.17 4.65 -21.64
N TYR A 256 -11.35 4.41 -20.34
CA TYR A 256 -12.56 3.82 -19.78
C TYR A 256 -13.82 4.70 -19.92
N PHE A 257 -13.68 6.02 -20.15
CA PHE A 257 -14.82 6.93 -20.33
C PHE A 257 -15.79 6.43 -21.39
N GLN A 258 -15.28 5.78 -22.44
CA GLN A 258 -16.10 5.23 -23.54
C GLN A 258 -17.10 4.15 -23.08
N TYR A 259 -16.87 3.54 -21.92
CA TYR A 259 -17.68 2.45 -21.38
C TYR A 259 -18.71 2.92 -20.34
N THR A 260 -18.49 4.06 -19.69
CA THR A 260 -19.35 4.53 -18.58
C THR A 260 -20.84 4.62 -18.95
N ARG A 261 -21.15 5.00 -20.20
CA ARG A 261 -22.51 5.05 -20.73
C ARG A 261 -23.28 3.72 -20.65
N PHE A 262 -22.62 2.57 -20.73
CA PHE A 262 -23.30 1.27 -20.75
C PHE A 262 -23.96 0.95 -19.40
N VAL A 263 -23.49 1.55 -18.32
CA VAL A 263 -24.10 1.47 -16.99
C VAL A 263 -25.00 2.67 -16.73
N LEU A 264 -24.53 3.89 -17.06
CA LEU A 264 -25.24 5.12 -16.72
C LEU A 264 -26.54 5.31 -17.54
N ASP A 265 -26.60 4.86 -18.79
CA ASP A 265 -27.80 5.00 -19.63
C ASP A 265 -28.94 4.07 -19.19
N SER A 266 -28.61 2.97 -18.51
CA SER A 266 -29.54 1.90 -18.14
C SER A 266 -29.42 1.54 -16.65
N PRO A 267 -29.72 2.45 -15.72
CA PRO A 267 -29.51 2.23 -14.28
C PRO A 267 -30.36 1.10 -13.70
N THR A 268 -31.43 0.69 -14.39
CA THR A 268 -32.31 -0.43 -14.01
C THR A 268 -31.77 -1.80 -14.40
N VAL A 269 -30.68 -1.84 -15.17
CA VAL A 269 -29.97 -3.07 -15.55
C VAL A 269 -28.96 -3.40 -14.47
N SER A 270 -28.82 -4.70 -14.17
CA SER A 270 -27.92 -5.17 -13.11
C SER A 270 -26.47 -4.75 -13.30
N LEU A 271 -25.80 -4.43 -12.19
CA LEU A 271 -24.36 -4.12 -12.17
C LEU A 271 -23.49 -5.26 -12.72
N ASP A 272 -23.91 -6.52 -12.57
CA ASP A 272 -23.17 -7.68 -13.07
C ASP A 272 -23.64 -8.19 -14.45
N TRP A 273 -24.41 -7.36 -15.17
CA TRP A 273 -24.96 -7.69 -16.47
C TRP A 273 -23.89 -7.92 -17.54
N GLN A 274 -23.91 -9.10 -18.15
CA GLN A 274 -22.95 -9.50 -19.18
C GLN A 274 -23.56 -10.43 -20.24
N PRO A 275 -24.32 -9.90 -21.22
CA PRO A 275 -25.05 -10.74 -22.17
C PRO A 275 -24.17 -11.27 -23.31
N SER A 276 -23.09 -10.57 -23.66
CA SER A 276 -22.17 -10.95 -24.74
C SER A 276 -20.80 -10.26 -24.59
N LEU A 277 -19.80 -10.65 -25.39
CA LEU A 277 -18.47 -10.00 -25.38
C LEU A 277 -18.47 -8.61 -26.01
N GLN A 278 -19.46 -8.30 -26.84
CA GLN A 278 -19.59 -7.02 -27.52
C GLN A 278 -20.19 -5.95 -26.60
N ASP A 279 -20.84 -6.37 -25.51
CA ASP A 279 -21.50 -5.45 -24.61
C ASP A 279 -20.45 -4.76 -23.72
N GLY A 280 -20.45 -3.43 -23.74
CA GLY A 280 -19.51 -2.63 -22.97
C GLY A 280 -19.83 -2.57 -21.47
N HIS A 281 -20.96 -3.14 -21.01
CA HIS A 281 -21.42 -3.02 -19.63
C HIS A 281 -20.41 -3.53 -18.60
N GLN A 282 -19.75 -4.67 -18.86
CA GLN A 282 -18.73 -5.25 -17.97
C GLN A 282 -17.53 -4.32 -17.75
N TYR A 283 -17.14 -3.55 -18.78
CA TYR A 283 -16.06 -2.56 -18.67
C TYR A 283 -16.59 -1.28 -18.02
N GLY A 284 -17.81 -0.85 -18.36
CA GLY A 284 -18.47 0.30 -17.76
C GLY A 284 -18.73 0.14 -16.26
N ALA A 285 -18.91 -1.09 -15.79
CA ALA A 285 -19.04 -1.42 -14.37
C ALA A 285 -17.80 -1.08 -13.54
N CYS A 286 -16.67 -0.72 -14.17
CA CYS A 286 -15.50 -0.15 -13.50
C CYS A 286 -15.84 1.06 -12.62
N ILE A 287 -16.88 1.83 -12.95
CA ILE A 287 -17.32 2.97 -12.11
C ILE A 287 -17.69 2.54 -10.68
N TYR A 288 -18.10 1.29 -10.48
CA TYR A 288 -18.28 0.74 -9.14
C TYR A 288 -16.94 0.53 -8.43
N ALA A 289 -15.89 0.08 -9.13
CA ALA A 289 -14.54 0.01 -8.58
C ALA A 289 -13.96 1.41 -8.28
N HIS A 290 -14.17 2.42 -9.15
CA HIS A 290 -13.83 3.82 -8.84
C HIS A 290 -14.59 4.34 -7.62
N TYR A 291 -15.88 4.03 -7.48
CA TYR A 291 -16.65 4.38 -6.30
C TYR A 291 -16.05 3.74 -5.04
N LEU A 292 -15.71 2.45 -5.11
CA LEU A 292 -15.09 1.77 -3.97
C LEU A 292 -13.72 2.35 -3.61
N ASP A 293 -12.89 2.66 -4.62
CA ASP A 293 -11.58 3.33 -4.45
C ASP A 293 -11.76 4.70 -3.79
N GLN A 294 -12.59 5.58 -4.36
CA GLN A 294 -12.72 6.96 -3.89
C GLN A 294 -13.45 7.09 -2.55
N VAL A 295 -14.30 6.12 -2.17
CA VAL A 295 -15.07 6.15 -0.91
C VAL A 295 -14.43 5.36 0.21
N PHE A 296 -13.87 4.18 -0.10
CA PHE A 296 -13.33 3.25 0.91
C PHE A 296 -11.80 3.11 0.83
N GLY A 297 -11.16 3.74 -0.15
CA GLY A 297 -9.73 3.67 -0.41
C GLY A 297 -9.36 2.53 -1.36
N ARG A 298 -8.38 2.79 -2.23
CA ARG A 298 -7.84 1.88 -3.26
C ARG A 298 -7.60 0.45 -2.81
N ARG A 299 -7.07 0.31 -1.58
CA ARG A 299 -6.78 -0.98 -0.94
C ARG A 299 -8.00 -1.90 -0.89
N THR A 300 -9.21 -1.34 -0.83
CA THR A 300 -10.48 -2.08 -0.84
C THR A 300 -10.58 -3.04 -2.02
N ILE A 301 -10.16 -2.63 -3.22
CA ILE A 301 -10.23 -3.50 -4.41
C ILE A 301 -9.33 -4.73 -4.21
N ARG A 302 -8.11 -4.55 -3.70
CA ARG A 302 -7.21 -5.67 -3.37
C ARG A 302 -7.80 -6.59 -2.31
N GLU A 303 -8.36 -6.03 -1.23
CA GLU A 303 -8.98 -6.82 -0.16
C GLU A 303 -10.16 -7.65 -0.67
N THR A 304 -10.90 -7.17 -1.66
CA THR A 304 -11.95 -7.97 -2.30
C THR A 304 -11.38 -9.22 -2.99
N TRP A 305 -10.25 -9.08 -3.70
CA TRP A 305 -9.57 -10.18 -4.38
C TRP A 305 -8.90 -11.16 -3.42
N GLU A 306 -8.26 -10.64 -2.37
CA GLU A 306 -7.71 -11.46 -1.27
C GLU A 306 -8.82 -12.29 -0.61
N GLY A 307 -9.95 -11.65 -0.28
CA GLY A 307 -11.12 -12.30 0.29
C GLY A 307 -11.78 -13.33 -0.64
N LEU A 308 -11.67 -13.17 -1.95
CA LEU A 308 -12.07 -14.19 -2.93
C LEU A 308 -11.11 -15.38 -2.95
N GLY A 309 -9.80 -15.11 -2.96
CA GLY A 309 -8.76 -16.15 -3.03
C GLY A 309 -8.69 -17.07 -1.80
N GLU A 310 -9.22 -16.64 -0.64
CA GLU A 310 -9.33 -17.46 0.56
C GLU A 310 -10.53 -18.44 0.53
N ARG A 311 -11.50 -18.24 -0.37
CA ARG A 311 -12.74 -19.00 -0.39
C ARG A 311 -12.61 -20.24 -1.26
N ASN A 312 -12.81 -21.41 -0.65
CA ASN A 312 -12.79 -22.69 -1.34
C ASN A 312 -14.22 -23.17 -1.66
N THR A 313 -14.88 -22.52 -2.63
CA THR A 313 -16.24 -22.89 -3.06
C THR A 313 -16.24 -23.44 -4.50
N SER A 314 -17.27 -24.21 -4.83
CA SER A 314 -17.49 -24.74 -6.18
C SER A 314 -18.32 -23.82 -7.09
N SER A 315 -19.05 -22.84 -6.53
CA SER A 315 -19.82 -21.82 -7.25
C SER A 315 -19.22 -20.44 -7.01
N TYR A 316 -18.98 -19.70 -8.10
CA TYR A 316 -18.40 -18.36 -8.09
C TYR A 316 -19.39 -17.38 -8.73
N ASP A 317 -20.42 -17.05 -7.95
CA ASP A 317 -21.50 -16.14 -8.30
C ASP A 317 -21.44 -14.91 -7.39
N ILE A 318 -22.29 -13.91 -7.61
CA ILE A 318 -22.26 -12.64 -6.86
C ILE A 318 -22.27 -12.80 -5.33
N GLU A 319 -22.91 -13.86 -4.81
CA GLU A 319 -22.93 -14.19 -3.38
C GLU A 319 -21.53 -14.40 -2.77
N ILE A 320 -20.55 -14.88 -3.54
CA ILE A 320 -19.20 -15.10 -3.03
C ILE A 320 -18.42 -13.79 -2.87
N LEU A 321 -18.72 -12.80 -3.72
CA LEU A 321 -18.11 -11.48 -3.72
C LEU A 321 -18.72 -10.61 -2.61
N ASN A 322 -20.01 -10.76 -2.33
CA ASN A 322 -20.73 -9.90 -1.38
C ASN A 322 -20.04 -9.72 -0.01
N PRO A 323 -19.51 -10.75 0.67
CA PRO A 323 -18.86 -10.55 1.97
C PRO A 323 -17.43 -10.02 1.88
N ALA A 324 -16.85 -9.94 0.67
CA ALA A 324 -15.56 -9.32 0.43
C ALA A 324 -15.69 -7.81 0.06
N VAL A 325 -16.89 -7.38 -0.31
CA VAL A 325 -17.25 -5.96 -0.52
C VAL A 325 -17.35 -5.25 0.84
N PRO A 326 -16.87 -4.00 0.98
CA PRO A 326 -16.92 -3.26 2.24
C PRO A 326 -18.35 -2.94 2.68
N ALA A 327 -18.49 -2.29 3.84
CA ALA A 327 -19.78 -1.81 4.35
C ALA A 327 -20.87 -2.89 4.55
N GLY A 328 -20.48 -4.16 4.70
CA GLY A 328 -21.43 -5.27 4.84
C GLY A 328 -21.97 -5.80 3.51
N GLY A 329 -21.28 -5.52 2.40
CA GLY A 329 -21.60 -6.01 1.07
C GLY A 329 -22.40 -5.02 0.22
N PHE A 330 -23.01 -5.52 -0.86
CA PHE A 330 -23.76 -4.69 -1.82
C PHE A 330 -24.90 -3.91 -1.16
N SER A 331 -25.58 -4.50 -0.17
CA SER A 331 -26.62 -3.81 0.60
C SER A 331 -26.12 -2.53 1.31
N GLY A 332 -24.83 -2.47 1.65
CA GLY A 332 -24.20 -1.29 2.24
C GLY A 332 -23.69 -0.32 1.18
N THR A 333 -23.05 -0.80 0.12
CA THR A 333 -22.38 0.07 -0.85
C THR A 333 -23.32 0.69 -1.88
N LEU A 334 -24.36 -0.03 -2.31
CA LEU A 334 -25.23 0.38 -3.42
C LEU A 334 -25.92 1.74 -3.22
N PRO A 335 -26.47 2.11 -2.04
CA PRO A 335 -27.12 3.42 -1.88
C PRO A 335 -26.20 4.60 -2.16
N GLY A 336 -24.93 4.52 -1.72
CA GLY A 336 -23.94 5.55 -2.01
C GLY A 336 -23.52 5.54 -3.48
N TYR A 337 -23.25 4.35 -4.03
CA TYR A 337 -22.90 4.18 -5.44
C TYR A 337 -23.97 4.75 -6.38
N VAL A 338 -25.24 4.47 -6.11
CA VAL A 338 -26.40 5.01 -6.83
C VAL A 338 -26.47 6.53 -6.70
N ALA A 339 -26.28 7.09 -5.51
CA ALA A 339 -26.23 8.55 -5.35
C ALA A 339 -25.08 9.18 -6.16
N TRP A 340 -23.91 8.53 -6.20
CA TRP A 340 -22.76 8.99 -6.99
C TRP A 340 -23.01 8.95 -8.49
N ASN A 341 -23.61 7.87 -9.00
CA ASN A 341 -23.97 7.76 -10.41
C ASN A 341 -24.97 8.83 -10.84
N TYR A 342 -25.87 9.28 -9.96
CA TYR A 342 -26.77 10.39 -10.27
C TYR A 342 -26.02 11.70 -10.56
N PHE A 343 -24.92 11.97 -9.86
CA PHE A 343 -24.07 13.17 -10.01
C PHE A 343 -22.93 12.96 -11.02
N THR A 344 -23.31 12.53 -12.21
CA THR A 344 -22.42 12.37 -13.37
C THR A 344 -22.79 13.35 -14.48
N GLY A 345 -21.90 13.52 -15.45
CA GLY A 345 -22.02 14.41 -16.59
C GLY A 345 -22.42 15.83 -16.19
N THR A 346 -23.51 16.34 -16.75
CA THR A 346 -24.00 17.71 -16.48
C THR A 346 -24.51 17.92 -15.04
N ARG A 347 -24.69 16.85 -14.26
CA ARG A 347 -25.06 16.91 -12.83
C ARG A 347 -23.87 16.69 -11.90
N SER A 348 -22.66 16.54 -12.44
CA SER A 348 -21.44 16.43 -11.65
C SER A 348 -21.30 17.61 -10.68
N ARG A 349 -20.78 17.29 -9.50
CA ARG A 349 -20.56 18.24 -8.40
C ARG A 349 -19.38 17.76 -7.56
N GLU A 350 -18.73 18.71 -6.89
CA GLU A 350 -17.67 18.43 -5.92
C GLU A 350 -18.15 17.50 -4.80
N GLY A 351 -17.29 16.59 -4.35
CA GLY A 351 -17.61 15.57 -3.35
C GLY A 351 -18.29 14.31 -3.90
N PHE A 352 -18.24 14.09 -5.22
CA PHE A 352 -18.59 12.83 -5.90
C PHE A 352 -17.41 12.45 -6.81
N TYR A 353 -17.63 11.66 -7.88
CA TYR A 353 -16.55 11.27 -8.79
C TYR A 353 -15.74 12.49 -9.24
N GLU A 354 -14.43 12.46 -9.00
CA GLU A 354 -13.49 13.53 -9.41
C GLU A 354 -13.63 13.88 -10.89
N GLU A 355 -13.70 12.85 -11.74
CA GLU A 355 -13.87 12.96 -13.19
C GLU A 355 -15.33 12.86 -13.64
N GLY A 356 -16.28 12.88 -12.69
CA GLY A 356 -17.69 12.62 -12.97
C GLY A 356 -18.30 13.54 -14.04
N MET A 357 -17.71 14.71 -14.29
CA MET A 357 -18.16 15.63 -15.35
C MET A 357 -17.96 15.06 -16.78
N PHE A 358 -16.98 14.17 -16.95
CA PHE A 358 -16.64 13.54 -18.22
C PHE A 358 -17.44 12.26 -18.49
N TYR A 359 -18.12 11.73 -17.47
CA TYR A 359 -18.98 10.55 -17.61
C TYR A 359 -20.22 10.95 -18.41
N GLN A 360 -20.22 10.63 -19.70
CA GLN A 360 -21.26 11.04 -20.65
C GLN A 360 -21.83 9.82 -21.38
N PRO A 361 -23.17 9.66 -21.39
CA PRO A 361 -24.16 10.56 -20.79
C PRO A 361 -24.17 10.50 -19.25
N ALA A 362 -24.69 11.57 -18.64
CA ALA A 362 -25.08 11.51 -17.23
C ALA A 362 -26.15 10.43 -17.03
N ALA A 363 -26.23 9.82 -15.84
CA ALA A 363 -27.18 8.75 -15.58
C ALA A 363 -28.62 9.06 -16.06
N SER A 364 -29.30 8.08 -16.65
CA SER A 364 -30.70 8.21 -17.07
C SER A 364 -31.60 8.47 -15.86
N VAL A 365 -32.48 9.47 -15.95
CA VAL A 365 -33.39 9.84 -14.87
C VAL A 365 -34.79 10.05 -15.41
N ARG A 366 -35.78 9.46 -14.73
CA ARG A 366 -37.20 9.68 -15.00
C ARG A 366 -37.67 10.94 -14.28
N THR A 367 -37.85 12.03 -15.02
CA THR A 367 -38.41 13.27 -14.45
C THR A 367 -39.94 13.24 -14.45
N VAL A 368 -40.52 13.48 -13.27
CA VAL A 368 -41.95 13.56 -13.02
C VAL A 368 -42.32 14.99 -12.65
N THR A 369 -43.34 15.54 -13.33
CA THR A 369 -43.88 16.87 -13.03
C THR A 369 -45.21 16.78 -12.29
N THR A 370 -45.27 17.38 -11.11
CA THR A 370 -46.50 17.57 -10.34
C THR A 370 -46.74 19.07 -10.12
N ALA A 371 -47.82 19.62 -10.67
CA ALA A 371 -48.27 20.97 -10.33
C ALA A 371 -48.85 20.99 -8.90
N SER A 372 -48.92 22.15 -8.23
CA SER A 372 -49.59 22.26 -6.92
C SER A 372 -51.02 21.71 -6.97
N GLY A 373 -51.32 20.72 -6.12
CA GLY A 373 -52.60 19.99 -6.12
C GLY A 373 -52.72 18.86 -7.16
N GLY A 374 -51.66 18.60 -7.94
CA GLY A 374 -51.58 17.54 -8.93
C GLY A 374 -50.89 16.28 -8.40
N GLN A 375 -51.17 15.16 -9.04
CA GLN A 375 -50.61 13.84 -8.75
C GLN A 375 -50.08 13.22 -10.04
N ALA A 376 -48.97 12.50 -9.92
CA ALA A 376 -48.40 11.67 -10.96
C ALA A 376 -48.23 10.24 -10.44
N SER A 377 -48.36 9.27 -11.34
CA SER A 377 -48.16 7.85 -11.02
C SER A 377 -47.37 7.18 -12.12
N GLY A 378 -46.69 6.09 -11.79
CA GLY A 378 -45.97 5.28 -12.74
C GLY A 378 -45.54 3.96 -12.13
N SER A 379 -44.87 3.16 -12.94
CA SER A 379 -44.31 1.88 -12.52
C SER A 379 -43.00 1.58 -13.25
N GLY A 380 -42.27 0.59 -12.79
CA GLY A 380 -41.06 0.09 -13.42
C GLY A 380 -40.60 -1.23 -12.83
N THR A 381 -39.55 -1.77 -13.41
CA THR A 381 -38.89 -3.00 -12.98
C THR A 381 -37.41 -2.67 -12.81
N VAL A 382 -36.81 -3.19 -11.74
CA VAL A 382 -35.40 -2.98 -11.40
C VAL A 382 -34.76 -4.35 -11.23
N ASP A 383 -33.74 -4.64 -12.03
CA ASP A 383 -32.96 -5.88 -11.93
C ASP A 383 -32.25 -5.97 -10.56
N HIS A 384 -31.69 -7.14 -10.22
CA HIS A 384 -30.83 -7.26 -9.05
C HIS A 384 -29.63 -6.30 -9.14
N LEU A 385 -29.13 -5.78 -8.01
CA LEU A 385 -28.02 -4.81 -7.95
C LEU A 385 -28.19 -3.52 -8.76
N ALA A 386 -29.43 -3.16 -9.12
CA ALA A 386 -29.74 -2.01 -9.96
C ALA A 386 -30.62 -0.98 -9.22
N THR A 387 -30.95 0.12 -9.90
CA THR A 387 -31.84 1.18 -9.37
C THR A 387 -32.68 1.84 -10.46
N ASP A 388 -33.71 2.58 -10.08
CA ASP A 388 -34.32 3.60 -10.96
C ASP A 388 -34.24 4.97 -10.26
N TYR A 389 -34.15 6.05 -11.04
CA TYR A 389 -34.17 7.41 -10.53
C TYR A 389 -35.48 8.10 -10.91
N ILE A 390 -36.34 8.33 -9.92
CA ILE A 390 -37.58 9.08 -10.10
C ILE A 390 -37.39 10.48 -9.52
N GLN A 391 -37.13 11.44 -10.38
CA GLN A 391 -36.87 12.83 -10.00
C GLN A 391 -38.11 13.70 -10.11
N VAL A 392 -38.30 14.59 -9.14
CA VAL A 392 -39.28 15.68 -9.16
C VAL A 392 -38.53 16.99 -9.07
N VAL A 393 -38.73 17.87 -10.05
CA VAL A 393 -38.24 19.25 -9.98
C VAL A 393 -39.16 20.02 -9.04
N THR A 394 -38.64 20.44 -7.88
CA THR A 394 -39.47 20.98 -6.79
C THR A 394 -39.34 22.48 -6.62
N ARG A 395 -38.33 23.11 -7.21
CA ARG A 395 -38.11 24.56 -7.07
C ARG A 395 -39.39 25.37 -7.38
N GLY A 396 -39.89 26.09 -6.38
CA GLY A 396 -41.08 26.94 -6.51
C GLY A 396 -42.42 26.23 -6.30
N LEU A 397 -42.43 24.93 -5.98
CA LEU A 397 -43.63 24.21 -5.54
C LEU A 397 -44.16 24.81 -4.22
N ARG A 398 -45.46 25.08 -4.14
CA ARG A 398 -46.11 25.50 -2.90
C ARG A 398 -46.62 24.28 -2.12
N GLY A 399 -46.35 24.24 -0.82
CA GLY A 399 -46.77 23.15 0.07
C GLY A 399 -45.71 22.05 0.21
N GLY A 400 -46.16 20.81 0.39
CA GLY A 400 -45.31 19.63 0.52
C GLY A 400 -45.41 18.67 -0.65
N LEU A 401 -44.60 17.62 -0.61
CA LEU A 401 -44.62 16.50 -1.55
C LEU A 401 -44.93 15.22 -0.76
N ARG A 402 -45.87 14.43 -1.27
CA ARG A 402 -46.15 13.09 -0.74
C ARG A 402 -45.83 12.07 -1.83
N ALA A 403 -44.99 11.11 -1.51
CA ALA A 403 -44.66 9.98 -2.36
C ALA A 403 -45.05 8.68 -1.67
N ASP A 404 -45.76 7.81 -2.37
CA ASP A 404 -46.12 6.47 -1.94
C ASP A 404 -45.60 5.48 -2.99
N PHE A 405 -44.83 4.48 -2.58
CA PHE A 405 -44.29 3.41 -3.43
C PHE A 405 -44.83 2.05 -2.97
N SER A 406 -45.13 1.17 -3.91
CA SER A 406 -45.36 -0.26 -3.68
C SER A 406 -44.23 -1.01 -4.36
N LEU A 407 -43.44 -1.75 -3.59
CA LEU A 407 -42.36 -2.59 -4.09
C LEU A 407 -42.83 -4.04 -3.96
N ALA A 408 -42.87 -4.77 -5.07
CA ALA A 408 -43.39 -6.13 -5.18
C ALA A 408 -42.32 -7.06 -5.78
N GLY A 409 -42.16 -8.26 -5.19
CA GLY A 409 -41.15 -9.23 -5.57
C GLY A 409 -40.70 -10.05 -4.36
N GLU A 410 -40.01 -11.17 -4.59
CA GLU A 410 -39.41 -11.99 -3.52
C GLU A 410 -37.98 -11.56 -3.15
N GLY A 411 -37.35 -10.69 -3.96
CA GLY A 411 -35.99 -10.20 -3.77
C GLY A 411 -35.80 -9.14 -2.66
N SER A 412 -34.55 -8.95 -2.25
CA SER A 412 -34.16 -7.90 -1.30
C SER A 412 -34.10 -6.53 -1.99
N TRP A 413 -34.71 -5.52 -1.37
CA TRP A 413 -34.73 -4.16 -1.90
C TRP A 413 -34.60 -3.10 -0.79
N GLN A 414 -34.22 -1.90 -1.20
CA GLN A 414 -34.16 -0.70 -0.38
C GLN A 414 -34.88 0.46 -1.05
N PHE A 415 -35.36 1.42 -0.24
CA PHE A 415 -35.94 2.66 -0.72
C PHE A 415 -35.22 3.85 -0.09
N TRP A 416 -34.68 4.72 -0.94
CA TRP A 416 -33.96 5.92 -0.55
C TRP A 416 -34.50 7.15 -1.28
N ALA A 417 -34.26 8.33 -0.71
CA ALA A 417 -34.54 9.60 -1.36
C ALA A 417 -33.40 10.60 -1.17
N MET A 418 -33.08 11.35 -2.23
CA MET A 418 -32.19 12.52 -2.21
C MET A 418 -33.00 13.80 -2.23
N LEU A 419 -32.74 14.71 -1.30
CA LEU A 419 -33.23 16.09 -1.34
C LEU A 419 -32.05 16.98 -1.73
N ILE A 420 -32.18 17.69 -2.85
CA ILE A 420 -31.06 18.37 -3.51
C ILE A 420 -31.37 19.87 -3.60
N ASP A 421 -30.48 20.69 -3.08
CA ASP A 421 -30.52 22.15 -3.25
C ASP A 421 -29.12 22.69 -3.59
N ALA A 422 -28.99 24.02 -3.61
CA ALA A 422 -27.71 24.69 -3.83
C ALA A 422 -26.72 24.53 -2.66
N ASP A 423 -27.21 24.16 -1.47
CA ASP A 423 -26.44 24.04 -0.24
C ASP A 423 -25.88 22.62 -0.01
N GLY A 424 -26.45 21.58 -0.64
CA GLY A 424 -25.98 20.20 -0.55
C GLY A 424 -26.97 19.11 -1.02
N VAL A 425 -26.76 17.89 -0.51
CA VAL A 425 -27.63 16.71 -0.73
C VAL A 425 -27.97 16.09 0.62
N GLU A 426 -29.25 15.88 0.88
CA GLU A 426 -29.73 15.13 2.05
C GLU A 426 -30.22 13.74 1.61
N MET A 427 -29.64 12.69 2.19
CA MET A 427 -30.03 11.29 1.94
C MET A 427 -30.99 10.80 3.02
N LEU A 428 -32.14 10.27 2.62
CA LEU A 428 -33.17 9.74 3.51
C LEU A 428 -33.43 8.26 3.22
N ARG A 429 -33.55 7.44 4.27
CA ARG A 429 -34.01 6.05 4.21
C ARG A 429 -35.32 5.87 4.98
N PRO A 430 -36.47 6.01 4.31
CA PRO A 430 -37.76 5.80 4.94
C PRO A 430 -37.96 4.36 5.41
N VAL A 431 -38.72 4.19 6.50
CA VAL A 431 -39.01 2.84 7.07
C VAL A 431 -40.01 2.06 6.22
N ARG A 432 -40.78 2.76 5.38
CA ARG A 432 -41.67 2.17 4.37
C ARG A 432 -41.39 2.86 3.04
N PRO A 433 -41.70 2.22 1.89
CA PRO A 433 -41.51 2.82 0.58
C PRO A 433 -42.49 3.98 0.38
N GLY A 434 -42.12 5.17 0.84
CA GLY A 434 -42.96 6.35 0.83
C GLY A 434 -42.40 7.43 1.74
N LEU A 435 -42.68 8.69 1.41
CA LEU A 435 -42.13 9.83 2.11
C LEU A 435 -43.03 11.05 1.99
N GLU A 436 -43.15 11.80 3.08
CA GLU A 436 -43.87 13.05 3.16
C GLU A 436 -42.86 14.18 3.47
N ILE A 437 -42.74 15.14 2.56
CA ILE A 437 -41.71 16.18 2.59
C ILE A 437 -42.43 17.54 2.70
N PRO A 438 -42.47 18.16 3.88
CA PRO A 438 -43.02 19.50 4.03
C PRO A 438 -42.12 20.52 3.33
N ASN A 439 -42.72 21.60 2.82
CA ASN A 439 -42.00 22.70 2.15
C ASN A 439 -41.05 22.23 1.04
N ALA A 440 -41.46 21.23 0.25
CA ALA A 440 -40.64 20.62 -0.81
C ALA A 440 -40.07 21.66 -1.80
N GLY A 441 -40.74 22.81 -1.95
CA GLY A 441 -40.28 23.92 -2.78
C GLY A 441 -38.96 24.59 -2.36
N GLN A 442 -38.41 24.27 -1.19
CA GLN A 442 -37.09 24.72 -0.75
C GLN A 442 -35.94 24.00 -1.48
N TYR A 443 -36.20 22.79 -1.98
CA TYR A 443 -35.23 22.00 -2.72
C TYR A 443 -35.36 22.25 -4.22
N ASP A 444 -34.26 22.17 -4.95
CA ASP A 444 -34.24 22.25 -6.41
C ASP A 444 -34.83 20.95 -7.01
N ASN A 445 -34.39 19.79 -6.51
CA ASN A 445 -34.85 18.48 -6.93
C ASN A 445 -35.02 17.53 -5.74
N ILE A 446 -36.00 16.63 -5.86
CA ILE A 446 -36.16 15.47 -4.98
C ILE A 446 -36.10 14.22 -5.85
N VAL A 447 -35.26 13.26 -5.49
CA VAL A 447 -35.06 12.03 -6.28
C VAL A 447 -35.36 10.82 -5.40
N PHE A 448 -36.28 9.96 -5.85
CA PHE A 448 -36.59 8.70 -5.19
C PHE A 448 -35.85 7.56 -5.91
N MET A 449 -35.27 6.67 -5.11
CA MET A 449 -34.37 5.61 -5.56
C MET A 449 -34.81 4.28 -4.95
N PRO A 450 -35.70 3.53 -5.61
CA PRO A 450 -35.83 2.10 -5.36
C PRO A 450 -34.53 1.41 -5.83
N ILE A 451 -33.93 0.60 -4.95
CA ILE A 451 -32.64 -0.06 -5.18
C ILE A 451 -32.80 -1.55 -4.90
N SER A 452 -32.36 -2.40 -5.82
CA SER A 452 -32.29 -3.85 -5.58
C SER A 452 -30.94 -4.18 -4.99
N ASP A 453 -30.93 -4.87 -3.85
CA ASP A 453 -29.72 -5.46 -3.27
C ASP A 453 -29.80 -6.99 -3.24
N ALA A 454 -30.68 -7.54 -4.08
CA ALA A 454 -30.79 -8.97 -4.33
C ALA A 454 -29.50 -9.55 -4.94
N LEU A 455 -29.18 -10.79 -4.56
CA LEU A 455 -28.00 -11.53 -5.02
C LEU A 455 -28.38 -12.80 -5.80
N ASP A 456 -29.66 -13.14 -5.81
CA ASP A 456 -30.21 -14.36 -6.41
C ASP A 456 -30.64 -14.16 -7.87
N GLY A 457 -30.34 -12.98 -8.44
CA GLY A 457 -30.70 -12.60 -9.81
C GLY A 457 -32.15 -12.19 -10.00
N GLN A 458 -32.94 -12.06 -8.92
CA GLN A 458 -34.33 -11.63 -9.03
C GLN A 458 -34.46 -10.12 -9.17
N ASP A 459 -35.31 -9.70 -10.10
CA ASP A 459 -35.80 -8.35 -10.23
C ASP A 459 -36.93 -8.05 -9.22
N PHE A 460 -37.30 -6.79 -9.10
CA PHE A 460 -38.55 -6.41 -8.45
C PHE A 460 -39.30 -5.37 -9.26
N ASP A 461 -40.62 -5.45 -9.19
CA ASP A 461 -41.53 -4.46 -9.76
C ASP A 461 -41.88 -3.39 -8.73
N TYR A 462 -42.06 -2.17 -9.21
CA TYR A 462 -42.54 -1.09 -8.38
C TYR A 462 -43.63 -0.27 -9.04
N GLU A 463 -44.55 0.23 -8.22
CA GLU A 463 -45.51 1.27 -8.57
C GLU A 463 -45.30 2.46 -7.65
N PHE A 464 -45.53 3.67 -8.17
CA PHE A 464 -45.45 4.88 -7.36
C PHE A 464 -46.59 5.84 -7.65
N THR A 465 -46.89 6.64 -6.64
CA THR A 465 -47.71 7.83 -6.72
C THR A 465 -46.97 8.97 -6.03
N ILE A 466 -46.85 10.10 -6.70
CA ILE A 466 -46.26 11.32 -6.14
C ILE A 466 -47.27 12.46 -6.31
N ALA A 467 -47.62 13.14 -5.22
CA ALA A 467 -48.59 14.23 -5.19
C ALA A 467 -48.02 15.47 -4.52
N ALA A 468 -48.31 16.64 -5.10
CA ALA A 468 -48.08 17.92 -4.44
C ALA A 468 -49.27 18.25 -3.53
N VAL A 469 -49.01 18.43 -2.23
CA VAL A 469 -50.04 18.60 -1.21
C VAL A 469 -49.96 19.98 -0.56
N GLU A 470 -51.09 20.59 -0.21
CA GLU A 470 -51.12 21.94 0.38
C GLU A 470 -50.50 21.99 1.79
N SER A 471 -50.66 20.92 2.57
CA SER A 471 -50.07 20.71 3.90
C SER A 471 -49.91 19.22 4.17
N VAL A 472 -48.91 18.84 4.97
CA VAL A 472 -48.61 17.44 5.30
C VAL A 472 -48.86 17.22 6.80
N ASP A 473 -49.83 16.36 7.14
CA ASP A 473 -50.21 16.03 8.53
C ASP A 473 -49.30 14.93 9.09
N GLY A 474 -48.05 15.29 9.37
CA GLY A 474 -47.05 14.35 9.88
C GLY A 474 -45.65 14.84 9.54
N GLN A 475 -44.94 15.43 10.52
CA GLN A 475 -43.61 15.96 10.29
C GLN A 475 -42.57 14.82 10.24
N THR A 476 -42.20 14.37 9.04
CA THR A 476 -40.80 14.04 8.77
C THR A 476 -40.08 15.36 8.47
N ASN A 477 -39.66 16.06 9.53
CA ASN A 477 -38.71 17.16 9.35
C ASN A 477 -37.33 16.54 9.15
N PRO A 478 -36.68 16.70 7.98
CA PRO A 478 -35.25 16.42 7.88
C PRO A 478 -34.52 17.35 8.87
N LEU A 479 -33.70 16.76 9.75
CA LEU A 479 -32.85 17.52 10.65
C LEU A 479 -31.64 18.04 9.86
N LYS A 480 -31.52 19.37 9.75
CA LYS A 480 -30.31 20.01 9.20
C LYS A 480 -29.19 19.86 10.25
N LEU A 481 -28.26 18.94 10.02
CA LEU A 481 -27.11 18.70 10.89
C LEU A 481 -25.92 19.52 10.39
N THR A 482 -25.32 20.33 11.26
CA THR A 482 -24.10 21.10 10.98
C THR A 482 -23.09 20.81 12.09
N VAL A 483 -21.85 20.45 11.74
CA VAL A 483 -20.78 20.19 12.72
C VAL A 483 -19.61 21.12 12.39
N GLY A 484 -19.55 22.27 13.08
CA GLY A 484 -18.60 23.34 12.75
C GLY A 484 -18.93 24.00 11.40
N ASP A 485 -17.91 24.41 10.64
CA ASP A 485 -18.05 25.00 9.30
C ASP A 485 -18.21 23.93 8.17
N SER A 486 -18.22 22.64 8.53
CA SER A 486 -18.44 21.53 7.60
C SER A 486 -19.90 21.04 7.63
N ARG A 487 -20.46 20.85 6.43
CA ARG A 487 -21.86 20.46 6.20
C ARG A 487 -22.09 18.94 6.14
N ASN A 488 -21.06 18.12 6.41
CA ASN A 488 -21.15 16.66 6.47
C ASN A 488 -20.93 16.16 7.91
N PRO A 489 -21.90 15.47 8.55
CA PRO A 489 -21.74 15.08 9.95
C PRO A 489 -20.82 13.86 10.08
N VAL A 490 -19.57 14.09 10.51
CA VAL A 490 -18.69 13.05 11.05
C VAL A 490 -18.38 13.40 12.51
N VAL A 491 -18.69 12.50 13.45
CA VAL A 491 -18.25 12.62 14.85
C VAL A 491 -17.15 11.59 15.10
N ARG A 492 -15.91 12.07 15.22
CA ARG A 492 -14.77 11.24 15.67
C ARG A 492 -14.49 11.52 17.14
N LEU A 493 -14.32 10.48 17.93
CA LEU A 493 -13.69 10.53 19.26
C LEU A 493 -12.27 10.00 19.12
N GLY A 494 -11.26 10.82 19.40
CA GLY A 494 -9.88 10.36 19.42
C GLY A 494 -9.65 9.32 20.52
N VAL A 495 -8.66 8.45 20.35
CA VAL A 495 -8.29 7.35 21.26
C VAL A 495 -8.05 7.77 22.72
N HIS A 496 -7.86 9.06 22.98
CA HIS A 496 -7.64 9.66 24.30
C HIS A 496 -8.76 10.59 24.79
N SER A 497 -9.86 10.73 24.04
CA SER A 497 -10.99 11.59 24.39
C SER A 497 -12.15 10.78 24.95
N ASP A 498 -12.66 11.16 26.12
CA ASP A 498 -13.76 10.48 26.81
C ASP A 498 -15.13 11.14 26.54
N ARG A 499 -15.17 12.26 25.79
CA ARG A 499 -16.39 13.06 25.52
C ARG A 499 -16.34 13.75 24.16
N ALA A 500 -17.49 13.83 23.48
CA ALA A 500 -17.75 14.69 22.32
C ALA A 500 -19.11 15.39 22.50
N THR A 501 -19.25 16.58 21.90
CA THR A 501 -20.48 17.38 21.93
C THR A 501 -21.06 17.49 20.52
N VAL A 502 -22.29 17.03 20.31
CA VAL A 502 -23.03 17.22 19.05
C VAL A 502 -24.06 18.32 19.26
N ARG A 503 -24.21 19.23 18.30
CA ARG A 503 -25.24 20.27 18.27
C ARG A 503 -26.15 20.03 17.07
N ALA A 504 -27.46 20.13 17.27
CA ALA A 504 -28.42 20.26 16.17
C ALA A 504 -29.30 21.48 16.41
N GLU A 505 -29.68 22.16 15.33
CA GLU A 505 -30.69 23.21 15.40
C GLU A 505 -32.08 22.59 15.28
N GLY A 506 -32.87 22.71 16.35
CA GLY A 506 -34.29 22.39 16.30
C GLY A 506 -35.09 23.53 15.65
N ALA A 507 -36.32 23.22 15.21
CA ALA A 507 -37.25 24.22 14.71
C ALA A 507 -37.42 25.37 15.72
N GLY A 508 -36.94 26.57 15.35
CA GLY A 508 -36.95 27.77 16.20
C GLY A 508 -35.59 28.37 16.54
N GLY A 509 -34.48 27.80 16.06
CA GLY A 509 -33.13 28.37 16.24
C GLY A 509 -32.52 28.13 17.63
N ASN A 510 -33.10 27.22 18.42
CA ASN A 510 -32.52 26.81 19.71
C ASN A 510 -31.63 25.57 19.50
N PRO A 511 -30.34 25.63 19.86
CA PRO A 511 -29.45 24.49 19.74
C PRO A 511 -29.77 23.43 20.80
N VAL A 512 -30.02 22.19 20.37
CA VAL A 512 -30.03 21.02 21.24
C VAL A 512 -28.60 20.49 21.32
N THR A 513 -28.10 20.29 22.54
CA THR A 513 -26.73 19.85 22.80
C THR A 513 -26.73 18.49 23.51
N TRP A 514 -25.96 17.52 23.01
CA TRP A 514 -25.79 16.20 23.61
C TRP A 514 -24.37 15.96 24.11
N THR A 515 -24.17 15.03 25.06
CA THR A 515 -22.84 14.64 25.55
C THR A 515 -22.75 13.13 25.74
N VAL A 516 -21.68 12.49 25.25
CA VAL A 516 -21.43 11.04 25.32
C VAL A 516 -20.29 10.75 26.32
N ALA A 517 -20.34 9.62 27.05
CA ALA A 517 -19.28 9.16 27.97
C ALA A 517 -19.14 7.61 27.99
N ARG A 518 -17.93 7.11 28.31
CA ARG A 518 -17.56 5.67 28.33
C ARG A 518 -18.05 4.94 29.59
N ALA A 519 -18.63 3.74 29.47
CA ALA A 519 -18.95 2.84 30.60
C ALA A 519 -18.50 1.38 30.32
N GLY A 520 -18.01 0.66 31.34
CA GLY A 520 -17.42 -0.69 31.19
C GLY A 520 -18.22 -1.84 31.81
N GLY A 521 -18.11 -3.04 31.23
CA GLY A 521 -18.41 -4.34 31.86
C GLY A 521 -19.53 -5.20 31.22
N ASN A 522 -19.15 -6.40 30.74
CA ASN A 522 -19.91 -7.50 30.07
C ASN A 522 -21.37 -7.83 30.51
N ARG A 523 -22.23 -8.20 29.51
CA ARG A 523 -23.29 -9.27 29.45
C ARG A 523 -24.37 -9.07 28.34
N ALA A 524 -24.33 -9.94 27.32
CA ALA A 524 -24.91 -9.89 25.95
C ALA A 524 -26.45 -9.94 25.72
N ILE A 525 -26.90 -9.42 24.56
CA ILE A 525 -27.95 -9.94 23.62
C ILE A 525 -27.56 -9.58 22.15
N SER A 526 -27.93 -10.44 21.19
CA SER A 526 -27.38 -10.51 19.83
C SER A 526 -28.01 -9.57 18.79
N VAL A 527 -27.14 -8.99 17.97
CA VAL A 527 -27.40 -8.37 16.66
C VAL A 527 -26.92 -9.38 15.60
N ARG A 528 -27.65 -9.59 14.48
CA ARG A 528 -27.07 -10.35 13.35
C ARG A 528 -26.12 -9.40 12.62
N GLY A 529 -24.84 -9.51 12.99
CA GLY A 529 -23.72 -8.64 12.64
C GLY A 529 -22.86 -8.45 13.90
N HIS A 530 -21.55 -8.74 13.82
CA HIS A 530 -20.62 -8.91 14.94
C HIS A 530 -20.48 -7.68 15.89
N ALA A 531 -21.36 -7.54 16.87
CA ALA A 531 -21.14 -6.65 18.01
C ALA A 531 -21.72 -7.25 19.31
N ASP A 532 -20.88 -7.37 20.34
CA ASP A 532 -21.27 -7.77 21.70
C ASP A 532 -21.50 -6.51 22.57
N LEU A 533 -22.69 -6.33 23.17
CA LEU A 533 -22.99 -5.22 24.10
C LEU A 533 -23.86 -5.66 25.31
N SER A 534 -23.75 -4.91 26.42
CA SER A 534 -23.76 -5.50 27.79
C SER A 534 -24.78 -5.03 28.85
N SER A 535 -25.61 -3.98 28.68
CA SER A 535 -26.80 -3.70 29.53
C SER A 535 -27.61 -2.45 29.08
N PHE A 536 -28.80 -2.24 29.68
CA PHE A 536 -29.77 -1.15 29.43
C PHE A 536 -30.25 -0.53 30.76
N THR A 537 -30.43 0.80 30.84
CA THR A 537 -31.30 1.44 31.85
C THR A 537 -31.91 2.73 31.31
N THR A 538 -33.20 2.95 31.54
CA THR A 538 -33.91 4.20 31.20
C THR A 538 -33.78 5.25 32.30
N VAL A 539 -33.51 6.50 31.91
CA VAL A 539 -33.85 7.70 32.68
C VAL A 539 -34.59 8.66 31.74
N ALA A 540 -35.64 9.30 32.25
CA ALA A 540 -36.66 10.09 31.53
C ALA A 540 -36.21 10.85 30.25
N ASP A 541 -37.13 10.91 29.27
CA ASP A 541 -37.09 11.65 28.00
C ASP A 541 -35.81 11.52 27.13
N SER A 542 -35.04 10.45 27.33
CA SER A 542 -33.84 10.17 26.53
C SER A 542 -33.71 8.68 26.18
N ILE A 543 -33.08 8.40 25.04
CA ILE A 543 -32.72 7.05 24.57
C ILE A 543 -31.22 7.03 24.35
N GLU A 544 -30.51 6.13 25.03
CA GLU A 544 -29.09 5.88 24.81
C GLU A 544 -28.92 4.69 23.86
N ILE A 545 -28.11 4.87 22.80
CA ILE A 545 -27.57 3.75 22.02
C ILE A 545 -26.04 3.87 21.97
N MET A 546 -25.35 2.79 22.33
CA MET A 546 -23.92 2.61 22.09
C MET A 546 -23.70 1.70 20.88
N ALA A 547 -22.74 2.04 20.03
CA ALA A 547 -22.14 1.13 19.06
C ALA A 547 -20.62 1.22 19.25
N VAL A 548 -19.94 0.08 19.35
CA VAL A 548 -18.47 0.01 19.37
C VAL A 548 -18.06 -1.13 18.44
N GLY A 549 -17.23 -0.82 17.46
CA GLY A 549 -16.62 -1.78 16.54
C GLY A 549 -15.69 -1.07 15.55
N ASN A 550 -14.63 -1.74 15.11
CA ASN A 550 -13.89 -1.34 13.91
C ASN A 550 -14.69 -1.88 12.72
N GLY A 551 -15.38 -0.99 12.00
CA GLY A 551 -16.23 -1.31 10.86
C GLY A 551 -17.53 -0.50 10.85
N THR A 552 -17.96 -0.11 9.65
CA THR A 552 -19.24 0.54 9.38
C THR A 552 -20.40 -0.34 9.89
N THR A 553 -21.21 0.19 10.81
CA THR A 553 -22.37 -0.50 11.39
C THR A 553 -23.64 0.33 11.16
N VAL A 554 -24.76 -0.33 10.88
CA VAL A 554 -26.10 0.28 10.82
C VAL A 554 -26.70 0.27 12.24
N VAL A 555 -27.15 1.43 12.73
CA VAL A 555 -27.81 1.54 14.05
C VAL A 555 -29.24 2.05 13.85
N GLN A 556 -30.21 1.30 14.37
CA GLN A 556 -31.63 1.68 14.38
C GLN A 556 -32.00 2.26 15.75
N VAL A 557 -32.49 3.51 15.78
CA VAL A 557 -33.03 4.14 17.00
C VAL A 557 -34.52 4.41 16.78
N SER A 558 -35.36 4.11 17.78
CA SER A 558 -36.79 4.47 17.74
C SER A 558 -37.13 5.29 18.97
N ALA A 559 -37.77 6.45 18.80
CA ALA A 559 -38.25 7.29 19.89
C ALA A 559 -39.78 7.37 19.87
N LYS A 560 -40.39 7.33 21.06
CA LYS A 560 -41.84 7.42 21.25
C LYS A 560 -42.17 8.57 22.20
N GLY A 561 -42.78 9.63 21.66
CA GLY A 561 -43.33 10.74 22.43
C GLY A 561 -44.82 10.88 22.16
N ALA A 562 -45.63 11.03 23.21
CA ALA A 562 -47.06 11.41 23.15
C ALA A 562 -47.95 10.67 22.12
N GLY A 563 -47.72 9.38 21.87
CA GLY A 563 -48.59 8.54 21.03
C GLY A 563 -48.22 8.50 19.54
N THR A 564 -47.16 9.18 19.12
CA THR A 564 -46.55 9.05 17.79
C THR A 564 -45.28 8.20 17.89
N THR A 565 -45.11 7.23 16.98
CA THR A 565 -43.86 6.49 16.81
C THR A 565 -43.10 7.14 15.66
N SER A 566 -41.97 7.78 15.95
CA SER A 566 -41.04 8.26 14.92
C SER A 566 -39.85 7.32 14.88
N SER A 567 -39.74 6.58 13.80
CA SER A 567 -38.62 5.68 13.53
C SER A 567 -37.70 6.35 12.51
N PHE A 568 -36.42 6.49 12.85
CA PHE A 568 -35.38 6.92 11.92
C PHE A 568 -34.34 5.79 11.81
N ALA A 569 -33.89 5.49 10.60
CA ALA A 569 -32.80 4.57 10.34
C ALA A 569 -31.53 5.36 10.06
N TRP A 570 -30.42 5.01 10.72
CA TRP A 570 -29.10 5.55 10.41
C TRP A 570 -28.30 4.49 9.64
N ALA A 571 -27.68 4.89 8.54
CA ALA A 571 -26.51 4.20 8.01
C ALA A 571 -25.30 5.12 8.27
N VAL A 572 -24.28 4.59 8.95
CA VAL A 572 -22.96 5.21 8.96
C VAL A 572 -22.30 4.83 7.64
N PHE A 573 -22.29 5.75 6.69
CA PHE A 573 -21.35 5.69 5.58
C PHE A 573 -20.15 6.57 5.92
N GLY A 574 -18.97 6.00 5.69
CA GLY A 574 -17.69 6.60 6.03
C GLY A 574 -17.46 7.92 5.29
N ARG A 575 -16.67 8.76 5.97
CA ARG A 575 -15.85 9.90 5.52
C ARG A 575 -16.47 10.90 4.54
N SER A 576 -16.50 12.16 4.98
CA SER A 576 -16.65 13.34 4.11
C SER A 576 -15.48 13.41 3.13
N LEU A 577 -15.78 13.50 1.83
CA LEU A 577 -14.84 13.63 0.72
C LEU A 577 -14.34 15.07 0.61
N THR A 578 -13.16 15.34 1.16
CA THR A 578 -12.37 16.52 0.79
C THR A 578 -10.91 16.11 0.65
N GLY A 579 -10.59 15.44 -0.46
CA GLY A 579 -9.23 15.09 -0.87
C GLY A 579 -8.48 14.16 0.09
N ASN A 580 -7.31 13.70 -0.38
CA ASN A 580 -6.30 13.06 0.46
C ASN A 580 -5.93 13.97 1.63
N LEU A 581 -5.93 13.48 2.87
CA LEU A 581 -5.47 14.25 4.02
C LEU A 581 -3.96 14.08 4.18
N PRO A 582 -3.19 15.17 4.32
CA PRO A 582 -1.74 15.05 4.48
C PRO A 582 -1.39 14.25 5.75
N PRO A 583 -0.29 13.47 5.74
CA PRO A 583 0.12 12.67 6.88
C PRO A 583 0.33 13.50 8.13
N VAL A 584 -0.16 13.02 9.26
CA VAL A 584 0.02 13.66 10.56
C VAL A 584 1.27 13.09 11.21
N VAL A 585 2.33 13.90 11.25
CA VAL A 585 3.58 13.53 11.92
C VAL A 585 3.56 14.02 13.38
N ALA A 586 3.80 13.11 14.33
CA ALA A 586 3.93 13.45 15.73
C ALA A 586 5.13 14.40 15.94
N ALA A 587 4.99 15.37 16.84
CA ALA A 587 6.08 16.31 17.13
C ALA A 587 7.33 15.57 17.62
N ILE A 588 8.47 15.84 16.98
CA ILE A 588 9.79 15.32 17.38
C ILE A 588 10.47 16.39 18.22
N SER A 589 10.98 16.01 19.39
CA SER A 589 11.67 16.95 20.29
C SER A 589 13.14 17.10 19.91
N ASP A 590 13.63 18.34 19.97
CA ASP A 590 15.06 18.62 19.89
C ASP A 590 15.83 17.82 20.94
N THR A 591 16.99 17.30 20.55
CA THR A 591 17.76 16.37 21.38
C THR A 591 19.22 16.83 21.49
N THR A 592 19.83 16.60 22.66
CA THR A 592 21.27 16.82 22.88
C THR A 592 21.95 15.50 23.17
N ILE A 593 23.02 15.18 22.45
CA ILE A 593 23.84 13.97 22.63
C ILE A 593 25.32 14.35 22.64
N GLY A 594 26.16 13.52 23.26
CA GLY A 594 27.61 13.64 23.12
C GLY A 594 28.14 12.97 21.86
N GLU A 595 29.33 13.38 21.42
CA GLU A 595 30.10 12.61 20.43
C GLU A 595 30.32 11.16 20.89
N GLY A 596 30.31 10.23 19.94
CA GLY A 596 30.40 8.79 20.19
C GLY A 596 29.16 8.15 20.80
N GLN A 597 28.12 8.92 21.18
CA GLN A 597 26.86 8.36 21.69
C GLN A 597 25.89 8.06 20.54
N PRO A 598 25.28 6.85 20.51
CA PRO A 598 24.30 6.52 19.48
C PRO A 598 22.97 7.22 19.73
N LEU A 599 22.41 7.80 18.67
CA LEU A 599 21.06 8.34 18.59
C LEU A 599 20.20 7.41 17.74
N SER A 600 19.00 7.09 18.24
CA SER A 600 17.93 6.49 17.45
C SER A 600 16.64 7.28 17.66
N LEU A 601 16.10 7.83 16.56
CA LEU A 601 14.83 8.55 16.55
C LEU A 601 13.82 7.78 15.70
N LEU A 602 12.63 7.56 16.25
CA LEU A 602 11.50 6.99 15.52
C LEU A 602 10.58 8.14 15.08
N ILE A 603 10.27 8.18 13.79
CA ILE A 603 9.37 9.17 13.20
C ILE A 603 7.98 8.52 13.20
N ASN A 604 7.15 8.90 14.17
CA ASN A 604 5.76 8.43 14.22
C ASN A 604 4.91 9.35 13.35
N ALA A 605 4.37 8.79 12.27
CA ALA A 605 3.40 9.45 11.43
C ALA A 605 2.21 8.51 11.24
N GLU A 606 1.02 9.09 11.18
CA GLU A 606 -0.22 8.39 10.90
C GLU A 606 -0.91 9.11 9.75
N ASP A 607 -1.51 8.32 8.89
CA ASP A 607 -2.34 8.82 7.81
C ASP A 607 -3.80 8.57 8.17
N GLU A 608 -4.64 9.60 8.03
CA GLU A 608 -6.05 9.50 8.42
C GLU A 608 -6.92 8.77 7.39
N ASP A 609 -6.38 8.56 6.19
CA ASP A 609 -6.93 7.85 5.02
C ASP A 609 -6.52 6.39 5.03
N GLY A 610 -5.39 6.11 5.68
CA GLY A 610 -4.74 4.82 5.68
C GLY A 610 -3.76 4.65 4.51
N ASP A 611 -3.34 5.75 3.88
CA ASP A 611 -2.35 5.73 2.82
C ASP A 611 -0.97 5.28 3.33
N GLU A 612 -0.22 4.60 2.47
CA GLU A 612 1.11 4.12 2.83
C GLU A 612 2.10 5.29 2.89
N LEU A 613 2.81 5.39 4.02
CA LEU A 613 3.70 6.51 4.27
C LEU A 613 5.13 6.20 3.83
N ALA A 614 5.62 7.00 2.88
CA ALA A 614 7.00 7.05 2.48
C ALA A 614 7.77 8.08 3.32
N PHE A 615 8.88 7.65 3.92
CA PHE A 615 9.74 8.48 4.77
C PHE A 615 11.05 8.79 4.06
N SER A 616 11.44 10.06 4.04
CA SER A 616 12.75 10.50 3.57
C SER A 616 13.33 11.60 4.47
N ALA A 617 14.62 11.87 4.32
CA ALA A 617 15.30 12.91 5.10
C ALA A 617 16.28 13.72 4.25
N ALA A 618 16.37 15.01 4.54
CA ALA A 618 17.34 15.94 4.01
C ALA A 618 18.27 16.43 5.13
N ASN A 619 19.43 16.95 4.72
CA ASN A 619 20.47 17.48 5.63
C ASN A 619 21.01 16.45 6.63
N LEU A 620 21.03 15.17 6.26
CA LEU A 620 21.59 14.12 7.10
C LEU A 620 23.09 14.40 7.39
N PRO A 621 23.49 14.45 8.67
CA PRO A 621 24.91 14.55 9.04
C PRO A 621 25.69 13.35 8.52
N ALA A 622 26.99 13.52 8.29
CA ALA A 622 27.84 12.41 7.87
C ALA A 622 27.76 11.24 8.88
N GLY A 623 27.41 10.04 8.38
CA GLY A 623 27.23 8.83 9.18
C GLY A 623 25.82 8.62 9.73
N ALA A 624 24.87 9.52 9.48
CA ALA A 624 23.46 9.33 9.80
C ALA A 624 22.73 8.59 8.67
N THR A 625 21.79 7.70 9.02
CA THR A 625 20.99 6.92 8.06
C THR A 625 19.53 6.86 8.50
N LEU A 626 18.61 7.03 7.55
CA LEU A 626 17.19 6.77 7.73
C LEU A 626 16.84 5.46 7.00
N VAL A 627 16.28 4.51 7.73
CA VAL A 627 15.73 3.26 7.17
C VAL A 627 14.27 3.19 7.61
N GLU A 628 13.35 3.08 6.64
CA GLU A 628 11.91 3.22 6.88
C GLU A 628 11.64 4.50 7.70
N ASN A 629 11.05 4.39 8.88
CA ASN A 629 10.73 5.51 9.75
C ASN A 629 11.71 5.70 10.92
N ARG A 630 12.92 5.14 10.86
CA ARG A 630 13.90 5.21 11.96
C ARG A 630 15.23 5.80 11.51
N LEU A 631 15.58 6.94 12.12
CA LEU A 631 16.91 7.54 12.00
C LEU A 631 17.87 6.87 12.99
N THR A 632 19.05 6.50 12.52
CA THR A 632 20.19 6.09 13.36
C THR A 632 21.41 6.96 13.04
N TRP A 633 22.12 7.39 14.08
CA TRP A 633 23.34 8.19 13.93
C TRP A 633 24.25 8.03 15.14
N THR A 634 25.56 8.00 14.94
CA THR A 634 26.56 8.12 16.02
C THR A 634 27.54 9.21 15.61
N PRO A 635 27.46 10.43 16.21
CA PRO A 635 28.35 11.52 15.86
C PRO A 635 29.81 11.15 16.15
N ARG A 636 30.71 11.52 15.26
CA ARG A 636 32.16 11.40 15.45
C ARG A 636 32.70 12.57 16.26
N PHE A 637 33.94 12.44 16.74
CA PHE A 637 34.65 13.47 17.51
C PHE A 637 35.06 14.72 16.70
N ASP A 638 34.70 14.81 15.41
CA ASP A 638 34.84 16.02 14.58
C ASP A 638 33.50 16.74 14.38
N GLN A 639 32.43 16.28 15.07
CA GLN A 639 31.05 16.74 14.89
C GLN A 639 30.48 17.45 16.13
N GLY A 640 31.28 17.63 17.18
CA GLY A 640 30.93 18.29 18.43
C GLY A 640 30.77 19.80 18.33
N ASP A 641 30.21 20.36 19.41
CA ASP A 641 29.88 21.77 19.60
C ASP A 641 29.12 22.41 18.43
N ARG A 642 28.28 21.60 17.77
CA ARG A 642 27.48 22.01 16.62
C ARG A 642 26.05 21.51 16.76
N THR A 643 25.11 22.30 16.23
CA THR A 643 23.71 21.88 16.06
C THR A 643 23.48 21.47 14.62
N TYR A 644 22.86 20.31 14.42
CA TYR A 644 22.46 19.78 13.13
C TYR A 644 20.94 19.86 13.00
N GLU A 645 20.46 20.57 11.99
CA GLU A 645 19.05 20.60 11.63
C GLU A 645 18.77 19.48 10.62
N ILE A 646 18.07 18.44 11.07
CA ILE A 646 17.66 17.32 10.22
C ILE A 646 16.21 17.56 9.81
N GLN A 647 15.93 17.51 8.50
CA GLN A 647 14.58 17.66 7.99
C GLN A 647 14.05 16.31 7.53
N PHE A 648 12.95 15.87 8.12
CA PHE A 648 12.20 14.70 7.68
C PHE A 648 11.06 15.11 6.77
N LEU A 649 10.81 14.28 5.77
CA LEU A 649 9.69 14.39 4.85
C LEU A 649 8.90 13.09 4.90
N VAL A 650 7.61 13.21 5.16
CA VAL A 650 6.66 12.11 5.15
C VAL A 650 5.65 12.39 4.04
N SER A 651 5.48 11.45 3.13
CA SER A 651 4.55 11.54 2.01
C SER A 651 3.62 10.34 1.98
N ASP A 652 2.37 10.57 1.66
CA ASP A 652 1.33 9.56 1.38
C ASP A 652 1.24 9.22 -0.13
N GLY A 653 2.16 9.75 -0.96
CA GLY A 653 2.15 9.63 -2.42
C GLY A 653 1.47 10.79 -3.16
N ILE A 654 0.77 11.68 -2.46
CA ILE A 654 0.07 12.85 -3.01
C ILE A 654 0.48 14.13 -2.28
N ASN A 655 0.33 14.18 -0.96
CA ASN A 655 0.77 15.27 -0.09
C ASN A 655 2.12 14.96 0.56
N GLU A 656 2.77 16.03 1.04
CA GLU A 656 4.06 15.98 1.71
C GLU A 656 4.04 16.85 2.97
N VAL A 657 4.47 16.28 4.10
CA VAL A 657 4.67 17.02 5.36
C VAL A 657 6.15 17.02 5.74
N ARG A 658 6.67 18.22 6.03
CA ARG A 658 8.06 18.44 6.43
C ARG A 658 8.13 18.80 7.91
N ILE A 659 9.00 18.12 8.65
CA ILE A 659 9.29 18.41 10.06
C ILE A 659 10.81 18.46 10.29
N GLY A 660 11.26 19.52 10.96
CA GLY A 660 12.67 19.69 11.34
C GLY A 660 12.90 19.29 12.80
N VAL A 661 14.05 18.68 13.09
CA VAL A 661 14.56 18.47 14.45
C VAL A 661 15.97 19.02 14.57
N ASN A 662 16.26 19.71 15.68
CA ASN A 662 17.63 20.09 16.02
C ASN A 662 18.28 19.04 16.91
N VAL A 663 19.42 18.53 16.47
CA VAL A 663 20.30 17.68 17.29
C VAL A 663 21.55 18.47 17.65
N ARG A 664 21.69 18.83 18.92
CA ARG A 664 22.91 19.47 19.44
C ARG A 664 23.91 18.38 19.86
N VAL A 665 25.06 18.35 19.19
CA VAL A 665 26.16 17.46 19.59
C VAL A 665 27.10 18.24 20.49
N THR A 666 27.30 17.78 21.72
CA THR A 666 28.27 18.37 22.65
C THR A 666 29.62 17.68 22.53
N ASN A 667 30.71 18.44 22.63
CA ASN A 667 32.05 17.88 22.74
C ASN A 667 32.15 16.88 23.92
N VAL A 668 32.75 15.72 23.70
CA VAL A 668 33.03 14.73 24.74
C VAL A 668 34.53 14.64 24.96
N ASP A 669 34.97 15.21 26.09
CA ASP A 669 36.39 15.33 26.49
C ASP A 669 37.14 13.98 26.48
N ARG A 670 38.25 13.94 25.73
CA ARG A 670 39.16 12.82 25.52
C ARG A 670 40.48 13.06 26.24
N PRO A 671 41.17 12.00 26.71
CA PRO A 671 42.47 12.18 27.34
C PRO A 671 43.52 12.73 26.36
N PRO A 672 44.47 13.55 26.85
CA PRO A 672 45.59 13.98 26.04
C PRO A 672 46.48 12.81 25.65
N GLU A 673 47.14 12.93 24.50
CA GLU A 673 48.01 11.90 23.93
C GLU A 673 49.48 12.33 24.01
N ILE A 674 50.34 11.55 24.69
CA ILE A 674 51.80 11.73 24.64
C ILE A 674 52.32 11.16 23.32
N ARG A 675 52.80 12.03 22.45
CA ARG A 675 53.34 11.71 21.12
C ARG A 675 54.78 11.24 21.18
N GLU A 676 55.60 11.93 21.95
CA GLU A 676 57.04 11.68 22.05
C GLU A 676 57.52 11.84 23.49
N THR A 677 58.57 11.09 23.83
CA THR A 677 59.20 11.12 25.14
C THR A 677 60.72 11.14 24.95
N ASP A 678 61.41 12.00 25.68
CA ASP A 678 62.87 11.97 25.80
C ASP A 678 63.22 11.92 27.29
N PRO A 679 63.87 10.87 27.80
CA PRO A 679 64.38 9.72 27.06
C PRO A 679 63.27 8.81 26.53
N ALA A 680 63.48 8.21 25.35
CA ALA A 680 62.48 7.31 24.75
C ALA A 680 62.28 6.01 25.54
N ARG A 681 63.35 5.51 26.16
CA ARG A 681 63.32 4.30 27.01
C ARG A 681 62.75 4.63 28.38
N ARG A 682 62.00 3.68 28.97
CA ARG A 682 61.46 3.80 30.34
C ARG A 682 62.52 3.63 31.43
N VAL A 683 63.65 3.01 31.12
CA VAL A 683 64.77 2.89 32.06
C VAL A 683 65.98 3.60 31.48
N VAL A 684 66.62 4.43 32.31
CA VAL A 684 67.82 5.19 31.97
C VAL A 684 68.85 5.05 33.07
N PHE A 685 70.13 5.12 32.71
CA PHE A 685 71.23 5.07 33.66
C PHE A 685 71.77 6.48 33.90
N GLY A 686 72.03 6.81 35.15
CA GLY A 686 72.50 8.13 35.56
C GLY A 686 73.72 8.05 36.45
N VAL A 687 74.79 8.78 36.11
CA VAL A 687 75.97 8.84 36.97
C VAL A 687 75.77 9.90 38.06
N SER A 688 76.24 9.61 39.27
CA SER A 688 76.23 10.55 40.40
C SER A 688 76.73 11.94 40.00
N GLY A 689 75.90 12.96 40.21
CA GLY A 689 76.22 14.37 39.88
C GLY A 689 75.88 14.81 38.46
N GLU A 690 75.37 13.92 37.60
CA GLU A 690 74.82 14.28 36.29
C GLU A 690 73.36 14.76 36.40
N THR A 691 72.92 15.46 35.36
CA THR A 691 71.53 15.91 35.22
C THR A 691 70.94 15.26 33.97
N ILE A 692 69.82 14.54 34.12
CA ILE A 692 69.05 14.00 32.99
C ILE A 692 67.87 14.90 32.72
N ARG A 693 67.63 15.21 31.45
CA ARG A 693 66.40 15.89 31.01
C ARG A 693 65.35 14.85 30.68
N PHE A 694 64.19 14.98 31.32
CA PHE A 694 62.95 14.29 30.94
C PHE A 694 62.06 15.29 30.23
N SER A 695 61.46 14.89 29.12
CA SER A 695 60.49 15.71 28.40
C SER A 695 59.47 14.85 27.68
N VAL A 696 58.28 15.44 27.50
CA VAL A 696 57.18 14.87 26.74
C VAL A 696 56.69 15.90 25.72
N THR A 697 56.35 15.41 24.53
CA THR A 697 55.50 16.15 23.60
C THR A 697 54.12 15.52 23.67
N ALA A 698 53.12 16.29 24.07
CA ALA A 698 51.74 15.84 24.14
C ALA A 698 50.83 16.77 23.34
N GLN A 699 49.67 16.26 22.95
CA GLN A 699 48.60 17.03 22.34
C GLN A 699 47.27 16.56 22.89
N ASP A 700 46.32 17.47 23.05
CA ASP A 700 44.96 17.10 23.37
C ASP A 700 44.12 16.96 22.07
N PRO A 701 43.40 15.85 21.87
CA PRO A 701 42.55 15.67 20.69
C PRO A 701 41.41 16.69 20.55
N ASP A 702 40.94 17.29 21.64
CA ASP A 702 39.85 18.27 21.68
C ASP A 702 40.36 19.72 21.70
N GLY A 703 41.69 19.89 21.78
CA GLY A 703 42.35 21.19 21.79
C GLY A 703 42.38 21.85 23.15
N ASP A 704 42.08 21.11 24.22
CA ASP A 704 42.17 21.61 25.59
C ASP A 704 43.61 21.97 25.97
N GLU A 705 43.75 22.98 26.83
CA GLU A 705 45.06 23.45 27.30
C GLU A 705 45.73 22.37 28.16
N LEU A 706 46.97 22.02 27.79
CA LEU A 706 47.75 21.01 28.49
C LEU A 706 48.38 21.56 29.77
N SER A 707 48.29 20.78 30.84
CA SER A 707 49.02 20.99 32.10
C SER A 707 49.89 19.79 32.43
N PHE A 708 51.06 20.06 33.01
CA PHE A 708 52.06 19.04 33.36
C PHE A 708 52.29 19.07 34.87
N ALA A 709 52.22 17.91 35.50
CA ALA A 709 52.58 17.73 36.90
C ALA A 709 53.64 16.64 37.00
N TRP A 710 54.82 17.02 37.47
CA TRP A 710 55.94 16.10 37.64
C TRP A 710 56.06 15.60 39.07
N SER A 711 56.53 14.37 39.24
CA SER A 711 56.91 13.82 40.52
C SER A 711 58.22 13.02 40.42
N ILE A 712 58.95 12.96 41.53
CA ILE A 712 60.12 12.10 41.72
C ILE A 712 59.86 11.26 42.96
N ASN A 713 59.86 9.93 42.80
CA ASN A 713 59.53 8.97 43.86
C ASN A 713 58.18 9.30 44.55
N ASP A 714 57.16 9.57 43.74
CA ASP A 714 55.81 9.98 44.16
C ASP A 714 55.74 11.33 44.92
N VAL A 715 56.85 12.05 45.02
CA VAL A 715 56.89 13.41 45.58
C VAL A 715 56.77 14.42 44.45
N SER A 716 55.71 15.23 44.45
CA SER A 716 55.50 16.28 43.45
C SER A 716 56.64 17.31 43.46
N VAL A 717 56.99 17.80 42.27
CA VAL A 717 57.95 18.89 42.10
C VAL A 717 57.26 20.10 41.46
N ASP A 718 57.77 21.29 41.75
CA ASP A 718 57.23 22.58 41.26
C ASP A 718 57.68 22.87 39.81
N GLU A 719 57.46 21.92 38.89
CA GLU A 719 57.68 22.09 37.45
C GLU A 719 56.35 21.88 36.72
N THR A 720 55.99 22.85 35.88
CA THR A 720 54.69 22.89 35.16
C THR A 720 54.85 22.83 33.64
N GLY A 721 56.09 22.84 33.14
CA GLY A 721 56.40 22.72 31.73
C GLY A 721 56.51 21.27 31.24
N PRO A 722 56.63 21.06 29.92
CA PRO A 722 56.72 19.74 29.31
C PRO A 722 58.08 19.05 29.53
N SER A 723 58.99 19.64 30.31
CA SER A 723 60.29 19.05 30.60
C SER A 723 60.78 19.34 32.00
N LEU A 724 61.40 18.34 32.63
CA LEU A 724 62.02 18.40 33.94
C LEU A 724 63.49 18.02 33.85
N LEU A 725 64.37 18.78 34.52
CA LEU A 725 65.77 18.40 34.73
C LEU A 725 65.92 17.76 36.12
N VAL A 726 66.41 16.53 36.16
CA VAL A 726 66.61 15.77 37.40
C VAL A 726 68.10 15.57 37.64
N ALA A 727 68.60 16.11 38.75
CA ALA A 727 69.96 15.86 39.21
C ALA A 727 70.03 14.51 39.94
N ILE A 728 70.99 13.67 39.58
CA ILE A 728 71.10 12.31 40.13
C ILE A 728 71.86 12.36 41.45
N PRO A 729 71.24 11.99 42.58
CA PRO A 729 71.89 12.02 43.88
C PRO A 729 73.00 10.96 43.98
N ALA A 730 74.04 11.26 44.76
CA ALA A 730 75.27 10.48 44.77
C ALA A 730 75.17 9.06 45.38
N THR A 731 74.08 8.75 46.08
CA THR A 731 73.83 7.48 46.76
C THR A 731 72.32 7.23 46.89
N GLY A 732 71.84 5.99 46.81
CA GLY A 732 70.43 5.62 47.08
C GLY A 732 69.90 4.48 46.21
N THR A 733 68.61 4.15 46.34
CA THR A 733 67.85 3.24 45.46
C THR A 733 67.46 3.93 44.14
N ASP A 734 67.09 3.18 43.10
CA ASP A 734 66.60 3.72 41.82
C ASP A 734 65.49 4.77 42.04
N ASP A 735 65.50 5.85 41.24
CA ASP A 735 64.50 6.92 41.32
C ASP A 735 63.44 6.75 40.22
N VAL A 736 62.17 7.03 40.51
CA VAL A 736 61.08 7.05 39.53
C VAL A 736 60.69 8.49 39.24
N VAL A 737 60.83 8.90 37.99
CA VAL A 737 60.35 10.20 37.51
C VAL A 737 59.03 9.95 36.78
N ALA A 738 57.96 10.64 37.16
CA ALA A 738 56.68 10.57 36.47
C ALA A 738 56.20 11.95 36.06
N VAL A 739 55.46 12.01 34.96
CA VAL A 739 54.69 13.16 34.52
C VAL A 739 53.26 12.74 34.28
N VAL A 740 52.34 13.46 34.91
CA VAL A 740 50.91 13.42 34.58
C VAL A 740 50.64 14.60 33.66
N VAL A 741 50.17 14.31 32.46
CA VAL A 741 49.71 15.29 31.49
C VAL A 741 48.19 15.33 31.56
N SER A 742 47.62 16.48 31.91
CA SER A 742 46.18 16.67 32.05
C SER A 742 45.68 17.71 31.06
N ALA A 743 44.51 17.46 30.48
CA ALA A 743 43.76 18.35 29.61
C ALA A 743 42.27 18.19 29.96
N GLY A 744 41.54 19.29 30.09
CA GLY A 744 40.14 19.22 30.50
C GLY A 744 39.94 18.51 31.85
N GLN A 745 39.15 17.43 31.85
CA GLN A 745 38.90 16.55 32.99
C GLN A 745 39.66 15.21 32.91
N LYS A 746 40.52 15.03 31.91
CA LYS A 746 41.22 13.79 31.64
C LYS A 746 42.73 13.94 31.78
N SER A 747 43.42 12.82 31.97
CA SER A 747 44.86 12.80 32.13
C SER A 747 45.48 11.50 31.63
N VAL A 748 46.74 11.57 31.22
CA VAL A 748 47.60 10.43 30.90
C VAL A 748 48.91 10.54 31.66
N GLU A 749 49.47 9.41 32.09
CA GLU A 749 50.72 9.36 32.85
C GLU A 749 51.84 8.68 32.06
N ARG A 750 53.06 9.23 32.21
CA ARG A 750 54.30 8.58 31.77
C ARG A 750 55.31 8.55 32.92
N ASN A 751 55.99 7.42 33.09
CA ASN A 751 57.07 7.27 34.04
C ASN A 751 58.37 6.75 33.41
N TRP A 752 59.46 7.04 34.12
CA TRP A 752 60.82 6.56 33.87
C TRP A 752 61.46 6.12 35.19
N THR A 753 62.31 5.11 35.12
CA THR A 753 63.17 4.67 36.22
C THR A 753 64.61 5.07 35.91
N ILE A 754 65.24 5.78 36.84
CA ILE A 754 66.66 6.09 36.83
C ILE A 754 67.38 5.01 37.64
N GLY A 755 68.07 4.12 36.93
CA GLY A 755 68.94 3.11 37.54
C GLY A 755 70.21 3.75 38.10
N LYS A 756 70.55 3.47 39.37
CA LYS A 756 71.81 3.93 40.01
C LYS A 756 72.93 2.91 39.93
N THR A 757 72.59 1.66 39.65
CA THR A 757 73.52 0.57 39.31
C THR A 757 73.12 0.00 37.96
N LEU A 758 74.10 -0.30 37.11
CA LEU A 758 73.85 -0.85 35.78
C LEU A 758 73.49 -2.34 35.91
N LYS A 759 72.25 -2.62 36.31
CA LYS A 759 71.73 -3.98 36.50
C LYS A 759 71.83 -4.74 35.19
N GLY A 760 72.54 -5.86 35.20
CA GLY A 760 72.80 -6.66 34.01
C GLY A 760 74.17 -6.47 33.38
N ASP A 761 75.01 -5.53 33.83
CA ASP A 761 76.43 -5.50 33.46
C ASP A 761 77.19 -6.51 34.34
N PHE A 762 77.25 -7.75 33.85
CA PHE A 762 77.81 -8.86 34.62
C PHE A 762 79.34 -8.91 34.52
N ASN A 763 79.92 -8.25 33.51
CA ASN A 763 81.36 -8.23 33.30
C ASN A 763 82.04 -6.95 33.84
N ASN A 764 81.26 -5.98 34.32
CA ASN A 764 81.66 -4.65 34.81
C ASN A 764 82.45 -3.84 33.76
N ASP A 765 82.16 -4.01 32.47
CA ASP A 765 82.76 -3.22 31.39
C ASP A 765 82.10 -1.85 31.23
N GLY A 766 81.06 -1.60 32.00
CA GLY A 766 80.33 -0.34 32.06
C GLY A 766 79.15 -0.28 31.12
N ALA A 767 78.82 -1.35 30.37
CA ALA A 767 77.70 -1.44 29.42
C ALA A 767 76.91 -2.75 29.58
N VAL A 768 75.57 -2.72 29.41
CA VAL A 768 74.77 -3.96 29.35
C VAL A 768 74.62 -4.37 27.89
N ASN A 769 75.45 -5.29 27.43
CA ASN A 769 75.51 -5.62 26.01
C ASN A 769 75.47 -7.14 25.75
N PHE A 770 75.73 -7.54 24.51
CA PHE A 770 75.65 -8.94 24.12
C PHE A 770 76.61 -9.83 24.94
N ALA A 771 77.75 -9.31 25.39
CA ALA A 771 78.65 -10.04 26.28
C ALA A 771 77.96 -10.42 27.60
N ASP A 772 77.17 -9.51 28.17
CA ASP A 772 76.40 -9.76 29.38
C ASP A 772 75.23 -10.71 29.14
N PHE A 773 74.61 -10.66 27.96
CA PHE A 773 73.61 -11.66 27.61
C PHE A 773 74.21 -13.07 27.57
N ILE A 774 75.43 -13.22 27.04
CA ILE A 774 76.13 -14.51 27.06
C ILE A 774 76.46 -14.93 28.50
N ALA A 775 76.89 -13.99 29.35
CA ALA A 775 77.12 -14.27 30.77
C ALA A 775 75.84 -14.74 31.48
N PHE A 776 74.72 -14.04 31.26
CA PHE A 776 73.40 -14.38 31.79
C PHE A 776 72.91 -15.74 31.30
N ALA A 777 72.96 -15.99 29.99
CA ALA A 777 72.51 -17.25 29.40
C ALA A 777 73.31 -18.46 29.92
N GLY A 778 74.60 -18.26 30.20
CA GLY A 778 75.45 -19.28 30.82
C GLY A 778 75.08 -19.59 32.28
N ALA A 779 74.45 -18.64 32.98
CA ALA A 779 73.99 -18.78 34.36
C ALA A 779 72.52 -19.20 34.48
N PHE A 780 71.76 -19.27 33.38
CA PHE A 780 70.33 -19.59 33.40
C PHE A 780 70.05 -20.98 34.01
N GLY A 781 69.13 -21.04 34.95
CA GLY A 781 68.79 -22.24 35.72
C GLY A 781 69.79 -22.60 36.83
N THR A 782 70.77 -21.73 37.12
CA THR A 782 71.75 -21.92 38.20
C THR A 782 71.44 -21.05 39.41
N VAL A 783 72.10 -21.31 40.54
CA VAL A 783 72.12 -20.42 41.70
C VAL A 783 73.32 -19.48 41.55
N SER A 784 73.08 -18.28 41.00
CA SER A 784 74.12 -17.27 40.80
C SER A 784 73.66 -15.92 41.36
N PRO A 785 74.18 -15.48 42.52
CA PRO A 785 73.73 -14.27 43.19
C PRO A 785 73.90 -12.98 42.38
N ILE A 786 74.77 -12.98 41.36
CA ILE A 786 75.00 -11.80 40.51
C ILE A 786 74.08 -11.76 39.29
N HIS A 787 73.52 -12.90 38.86
CA HIS A 787 72.60 -12.99 37.72
C HIS A 787 71.13 -13.17 38.15
N ASP A 788 70.90 -13.45 39.43
CA ASP A 788 69.59 -13.44 40.11
C ASP A 788 69.22 -11.99 40.42
N LEU A 789 68.54 -11.35 39.46
CA LEU A 789 68.20 -9.93 39.47
C LEU A 789 66.94 -9.63 40.28
N ASP A 790 66.09 -10.63 40.53
CA ASP A 790 64.91 -10.50 41.40
C ASP A 790 65.12 -11.01 42.84
N GLY A 791 66.26 -11.66 43.11
CA GLY A 791 66.71 -12.07 44.45
C GLY A 791 66.02 -13.33 44.97
N THR A 792 65.43 -14.14 44.09
CA THR A 792 64.70 -15.36 44.45
C THR A 792 65.62 -16.56 44.73
N GLY A 793 66.90 -16.45 44.41
CA GLY A 793 67.94 -17.47 44.60
C GLY A 793 68.16 -18.37 43.39
N LEU A 794 67.44 -18.18 42.28
CA LEU A 794 67.53 -18.95 41.04
C LEU A 794 67.50 -18.01 39.86
N VAL A 795 68.44 -18.17 38.92
CA VAL A 795 68.45 -17.39 37.68
C VAL A 795 67.41 -17.97 36.71
N ASP A 796 66.30 -17.28 36.49
CA ASP A 796 65.22 -17.78 35.65
C ASP A 796 64.68 -16.74 34.65
N PHE A 797 63.53 -17.04 34.06
CA PHE A 797 62.95 -16.20 33.02
C PHE A 797 62.54 -14.81 33.54
N GLN A 798 62.22 -14.69 34.82
CA GLN A 798 61.88 -13.41 35.43
C GLN A 798 63.10 -12.49 35.51
N ASP A 799 64.27 -13.05 35.83
CA ASP A 799 65.55 -12.33 35.74
C ASP A 799 65.88 -11.94 34.31
N PHE A 800 65.53 -12.77 33.32
CA PHE A 800 65.71 -12.42 31.91
C PHE A 800 64.88 -11.20 31.52
N LEU A 801 63.63 -11.10 32.00
CA LEU A 801 62.80 -9.92 31.74
C LEU A 801 63.39 -8.67 32.37
N ILE A 802 63.96 -8.76 33.57
CA ILE A 802 64.66 -7.63 34.21
C ILE A 802 65.92 -7.27 33.42
N PHE A 803 66.73 -8.25 33.02
CA PHE A 803 67.91 -8.05 32.19
C PHE A 803 67.56 -7.39 30.84
N ALA A 804 66.53 -7.87 30.16
CA ALA A 804 66.11 -7.37 28.85
C ALA A 804 65.69 -5.89 28.88
N VAL A 805 65.15 -5.41 30.00
CA VAL A 805 64.82 -3.99 30.20
C VAL A 805 66.08 -3.10 30.26
N HIS A 806 67.21 -3.65 30.71
CA HIS A 806 68.49 -2.94 30.84
C HIS A 806 69.41 -3.16 29.62
N PHE A 807 69.10 -4.12 28.74
CA PHE A 807 69.92 -4.47 27.59
C PHE A 807 70.09 -3.30 26.60
N GLY A 808 71.33 -3.02 26.24
CA GLY A 808 71.75 -1.92 25.39
C GLY A 808 71.83 -0.56 26.10
N LEU A 809 71.80 -0.52 27.44
CA LEU A 809 72.20 0.68 28.19
C LEU A 809 73.73 0.87 28.10
N PRO A 810 74.22 2.14 28.14
CA PRO A 810 75.64 2.46 28.03
C PRO A 810 76.48 1.80 29.09
#